data_AF-A0A7X8XJE7-F1
#
_entry.id   AF-A0A7X8XJE7-F1
#
_cell.length_a   1.000
_cell.length_b   1.000
_cell.length_c   1.000
_cell.angle_alpha   90.00
_cell.angle_beta   90.00
_cell.angle_gamma   90.00
#
_symmetry.space_group_name_H-M   'P 1'
#
loop_
_entity.id
_entity.type
_entity.pdbx_description
1 polymer ?
#
loop_
_entity_poly.entity_id
_entity_poly.type
_entity_poly.pdbx_seq_one_letter_code
_entity_poly.pdbx_strand_id
1 'polypeptide(L)'
;MSTTIRIGIDVGGTFTHAVALDNATLEILDHEVTPTSHGAKEGVARGILDAFAALQARLPPDHRLVFLAHSTTQATNALLEGDVAKVGILGLGSGLEAIKARADMAVGDVELAPGKVLHSRLEFLNPESPDFPQELDRALTAFQEDGEGAVVAAEGFSVDDPSGELRVMERAALMNLPACGTHEVSGLYGLRVRTRTAVLNASILPKMIETAEMTSQALQARAVTAPLMVMRSDGGVMSLEEVRRRPVMTLLSGPAAGIAAALMFLRASDALFLEVGGTSTDLCLVRDGRAAVRSATIGGHPTYLRTLDSRTLGIAGGSMVSSDGRGALEVGPRSAHLAGFTYCSFAPPEALQGELRVVEVKPFEGDPPYLVIENAAGTRTAPTTTCAANLLGYIRPGDYSAGDLPGIRRAFEALASHLGSDSAEEVARKVLERAADRIIPTCRQLLSEARMQDRAVKLLGGGGGAGAIVPFLAERMGLPFELARRAEVISAIGAALAMVRETIEKNLVDPTREDLSRLRSEAEKAVVRMGADPASVEVTVEVDAQKNLVRATATGSVEFVARDVLAADVGEEERLCTLREASPQDEEHTCLGQTGFYYLYRSRRQVRRLFGLLRQNRQTLWVTDGRGNVRLQVPGGVLQQTRGGSLLTDLEKVLQQHTSYGDAGALLPALHLVAGRKLTDLTSLTRTDQVLALAREELAEVPPEDPVFILVHPPA
;
A
#
# COMPACT_ATOMS: atom_id res chain seq x y z
N MET A 1 -30.90 18.27 5.98
CA MET A 1 -29.59 18.80 5.54
C MET A 1 -29.07 17.82 4.52
N SER A 2 -28.60 18.26 3.36
CA SER A 2 -28.05 17.34 2.34
C SER A 2 -26.81 16.64 2.90
N THR A 3 -26.85 15.33 3.04
CA THR A 3 -25.71 14.53 3.47
C THR A 3 -24.62 14.59 2.40
N THR A 4 -23.39 14.91 2.79
CA THR A 4 -22.24 14.84 1.90
C THR A 4 -21.66 13.44 1.89
N ILE A 5 -21.30 12.91 0.72
CA ILE A 5 -20.82 11.54 0.57
C ILE A 5 -19.49 11.46 -0.17
N ARG A 6 -18.73 10.42 0.15
CA ARG A 6 -17.49 10.03 -0.55
C ARG A 6 -17.73 8.72 -1.27
N ILE A 7 -17.23 8.59 -2.49
CA ILE A 7 -17.30 7.33 -3.24
C ILE A 7 -15.88 6.85 -3.55
N GLY A 8 -15.64 5.58 -3.28
CA GLY A 8 -14.42 4.88 -3.66
C GLY A 8 -14.77 3.72 -4.57
N ILE A 9 -13.94 3.49 -5.59
CA ILE A 9 -14.14 2.44 -6.59
C ILE A 9 -12.83 1.66 -6.76
N ASP A 10 -12.88 0.34 -6.67
CA ASP A 10 -11.75 -0.52 -6.95
C ASP A 10 -12.03 -1.40 -8.17
N VAL A 11 -11.29 -1.17 -9.26
CA VAL A 11 -11.37 -1.98 -10.46
C VAL A 11 -10.32 -3.09 -10.40
N GLY A 12 -10.72 -4.21 -9.80
CA GLY A 12 -9.92 -5.44 -9.71
C GLY A 12 -9.89 -6.22 -11.03
N GLY A 13 -9.35 -7.44 -11.02
CA GLY A 13 -9.28 -8.31 -12.21
C GLY A 13 -10.64 -8.91 -12.59
N THR A 14 -11.39 -9.42 -11.62
CA THR A 14 -12.68 -10.13 -11.84
C THR A 14 -13.90 -9.23 -11.57
N PHE A 15 -13.85 -8.44 -10.50
CA PHE A 15 -14.95 -7.59 -10.05
C PHE A 15 -14.50 -6.14 -9.83
N THR A 16 -15.43 -5.23 -10.09
CA THR A 16 -15.35 -3.82 -9.74
C THR A 16 -16.19 -3.62 -8.48
N HIS A 17 -15.56 -3.10 -7.44
CA HIS A 17 -16.22 -2.79 -6.17
C HIS A 17 -16.42 -1.28 -6.08
N ALA A 18 -17.58 -0.83 -5.60
CA ALA A 18 -17.79 0.57 -5.25
C ALA A 18 -18.39 0.68 -3.86
N VAL A 19 -18.06 1.75 -3.15
CA VAL A 19 -18.60 2.04 -1.82
C VAL A 19 -18.97 3.52 -1.72
N ALA A 20 -20.08 3.81 -1.05
CA ALA A 20 -20.47 5.15 -0.65
C ALA A 20 -20.35 5.27 0.87
N LEU A 21 -19.61 6.27 1.33
CA LEU A 21 -19.45 6.60 2.74
C LEU A 21 -20.11 7.94 3.04
N ASP A 22 -20.70 8.06 4.21
CA ASP A 22 -21.02 9.36 4.79
C ASP A 22 -19.73 10.14 5.06
N ASN A 23 -19.62 11.38 4.58
CA ASN A 23 -18.39 12.15 4.73
C ASN A 23 -18.13 12.61 6.18
N ALA A 24 -19.17 12.75 6.99
CA ALA A 24 -19.03 13.11 8.39
C ALA A 24 -18.74 11.86 9.23
N THR A 25 -19.59 10.83 9.19
CA THR A 25 -19.49 9.67 10.10
C THR A 25 -18.55 8.57 9.59
N LEU A 26 -18.19 8.59 8.30
CA LEU A 26 -17.46 7.52 7.60
C LEU A 26 -18.19 6.16 7.60
N GLU A 27 -19.48 6.14 7.93
CA GLU A 27 -20.30 4.94 7.86
C GLU A 27 -20.57 4.56 6.40
N ILE A 28 -20.58 3.25 6.14
CA ILE A 28 -20.94 2.69 4.83
C ILE A 28 -22.44 2.89 4.61
N LEU A 29 -22.79 3.71 3.63
CA LEU A 29 -24.17 3.98 3.22
C LEU A 29 -24.68 2.89 2.28
N ASP A 30 -23.87 2.56 1.26
CA ASP A 30 -24.15 1.48 0.31
C ASP A 30 -22.84 1.02 -0.37
N HIS A 31 -22.90 -0.09 -1.08
CA HIS A 31 -21.82 -0.66 -1.86
C HIS A 31 -22.36 -1.36 -3.12
N GLU A 32 -21.52 -1.56 -4.12
CA GLU A 32 -21.82 -2.28 -5.35
C GLU A 32 -20.68 -3.24 -5.70
N VAL A 33 -21.04 -4.39 -6.26
CA VAL A 33 -20.09 -5.34 -6.84
C VAL A 33 -20.57 -5.73 -8.23
N THR A 34 -19.83 -5.33 -9.27
CA THR A 34 -20.13 -5.68 -10.66
C THR A 34 -18.97 -6.42 -11.31
N PRO A 35 -19.21 -7.25 -12.35
CA PRO A 35 -18.12 -7.81 -13.15
C PRO A 35 -17.24 -6.72 -13.78
N THR A 36 -15.95 -6.98 -13.95
CA THR A 36 -15.04 -6.02 -14.60
C THR A 36 -15.28 -5.92 -16.10
N SER A 37 -14.93 -4.76 -16.64
CA SER A 37 -15.14 -4.39 -18.04
C SER A 37 -13.88 -4.53 -18.91
N HIS A 38 -12.93 -5.40 -18.55
CA HIS A 38 -11.66 -5.57 -19.30
C HIS A 38 -11.86 -5.92 -20.78
N GLY A 39 -12.97 -6.57 -21.13
CA GLY A 39 -13.31 -6.90 -22.52
C GLY A 39 -14.09 -5.80 -23.27
N ALA A 40 -14.47 -4.71 -22.60
CA ALA A 40 -15.14 -3.58 -23.24
C ALA A 40 -14.13 -2.66 -23.92
N LYS A 41 -14.53 -2.01 -25.02
CA LYS A 41 -13.67 -1.07 -25.75
C LYS A 41 -13.21 0.09 -24.86
N GLU A 42 -14.09 0.54 -23.98
CA GLU A 42 -13.87 1.62 -23.02
C GLU A 42 -13.14 1.15 -21.74
N GLY A 43 -12.82 -0.15 -21.63
CA GLY A 43 -11.99 -0.74 -20.60
C GLY A 43 -12.40 -0.36 -19.16
N VAL A 44 -11.41 0.02 -18.35
CA VAL A 44 -11.57 0.38 -16.92
C VAL A 44 -12.53 1.55 -16.72
N ALA A 45 -12.55 2.54 -17.62
CA ALA A 45 -13.43 3.69 -17.52
C ALA A 45 -14.91 3.28 -17.47
N ARG A 46 -15.29 2.25 -18.25
CA ARG A 46 -16.65 1.72 -18.22
C ARG A 46 -17.03 1.13 -16.87
N GLY A 47 -16.15 0.32 -16.28
CA GLY A 47 -16.37 -0.30 -14.98
C GLY A 47 -16.57 0.73 -13.87
N ILE A 48 -15.76 1.79 -13.88
CA ILE A 48 -15.92 2.93 -12.97
C ILE A 48 -17.30 3.56 -13.14
N LEU A 49 -17.72 3.84 -14.37
CA LEU A 49 -18.98 4.52 -14.65
C LEU A 49 -20.21 3.66 -14.33
N ASP A 50 -20.16 2.36 -14.64
CA ASP A 50 -21.25 1.42 -14.35
C ASP A 50 -21.42 1.23 -12.84
N ALA A 51 -20.33 1.02 -12.11
CA ALA A 51 -20.36 0.89 -10.66
C ALA A 51 -20.83 2.19 -9.99
N PHE A 52 -20.34 3.34 -10.45
CA PHE A 52 -20.81 4.65 -10.00
C PHE A 52 -22.30 4.85 -10.25
N ALA A 53 -22.78 4.56 -11.46
CA ALA A 53 -24.18 4.75 -11.82
C ALA A 53 -25.13 3.81 -11.03
N ALA A 54 -24.73 2.55 -10.85
CA ALA A 54 -25.50 1.59 -10.06
C ALA A 54 -25.61 2.03 -8.59
N LEU A 55 -24.51 2.49 -8.00
CA LEU A 55 -24.48 3.00 -6.64
C LEU A 55 -25.28 4.31 -6.51
N GLN A 56 -25.10 5.25 -7.44
CA GLN A 56 -25.84 6.52 -7.46
C GLN A 56 -27.35 6.31 -7.57
N ALA A 57 -27.83 5.32 -8.32
CA ALA A 57 -29.25 5.03 -8.47
C ALA A 57 -29.93 4.55 -7.18
N ARG A 58 -29.16 4.02 -6.22
CA ARG A 58 -29.67 3.55 -4.92
C ARG A 58 -29.50 4.56 -3.79
N LEU A 59 -28.67 5.57 -3.98
CA LEU A 59 -28.46 6.64 -3.01
C LEU A 59 -29.58 7.69 -3.10
N PRO A 60 -29.95 8.32 -1.97
CA PRO A 60 -30.89 9.44 -1.97
C PRO A 60 -30.43 10.59 -2.90
N PRO A 61 -31.35 11.21 -3.67
CA PRO A 61 -31.00 12.22 -4.67
C PRO A 61 -30.48 13.54 -4.07
N ASP A 62 -30.70 13.77 -2.78
CA ASP A 62 -30.20 14.92 -2.03
C ASP A 62 -28.79 14.72 -1.46
N HIS A 63 -28.22 13.51 -1.60
CA HIS A 63 -26.82 13.27 -1.24
C HIS A 63 -25.88 13.98 -2.21
N ARG A 64 -24.95 14.78 -1.67
CA ARG A 64 -23.97 15.54 -2.44
C ARG A 64 -22.62 14.84 -2.44
N LEU A 65 -22.16 14.40 -3.61
CA LEU A 65 -20.82 13.85 -3.77
C LEU A 65 -19.76 14.94 -3.58
N VAL A 66 -18.84 14.72 -2.64
CA VAL A 66 -17.72 15.63 -2.33
C VAL A 66 -16.35 15.05 -2.69
N PHE A 67 -16.27 13.74 -2.89
CA PHE A 67 -15.01 13.06 -3.21
C PHE A 67 -15.28 11.77 -3.99
N LEU A 68 -14.54 11.57 -5.08
CA LEU A 68 -14.56 10.34 -5.86
C LEU A 68 -13.13 9.88 -6.11
N ALA A 69 -12.80 8.66 -5.69
CA ALA A 69 -11.49 8.08 -5.95
C ALA A 69 -11.61 6.68 -6.54
N HIS A 70 -10.62 6.29 -7.34
CA HIS A 70 -10.53 4.91 -7.81
C HIS A 70 -9.13 4.30 -7.74
N SER A 71 -9.07 3.00 -7.53
CA SER A 71 -7.91 2.14 -7.76
C SER A 71 -8.13 1.27 -8.99
N THR A 72 -7.03 0.91 -9.66
CA THR A 72 -7.07 0.03 -10.84
C THR A 72 -5.78 -0.77 -10.97
N THR A 73 -5.92 -2.00 -11.44
CA THR A 73 -4.79 -2.88 -11.78
C THR A 73 -4.22 -2.62 -13.18
N GLN A 74 -4.74 -1.63 -13.93
CA GLN A 74 -4.39 -1.39 -15.34
C GLN A 74 -2.89 -1.19 -15.58
N ALA A 75 -2.22 -0.35 -14.77
CA ALA A 75 -0.79 -0.12 -14.92
C ALA A 75 0.04 -1.39 -14.63
N THR A 76 -0.33 -2.13 -13.60
CA THR A 76 0.33 -3.39 -13.24
C THR A 76 0.14 -4.44 -14.34
N ASN A 77 -1.08 -4.59 -14.86
CA ASN A 77 -1.37 -5.55 -15.93
C ASN A 77 -0.69 -5.16 -17.24
N ALA A 78 -0.67 -3.87 -17.59
CA ALA A 78 0.05 -3.38 -18.78
C ALA A 78 1.53 -3.81 -18.76
N LEU A 79 2.21 -3.62 -17.62
CA LEU A 79 3.60 -4.04 -17.49
C LEU A 79 3.76 -5.58 -17.52
N LEU A 80 2.90 -6.33 -16.83
CA LEU A 80 2.99 -7.79 -16.77
C LEU A 80 2.66 -8.48 -18.11
N GLU A 81 1.69 -7.95 -18.85
CA GLU A 81 1.26 -8.50 -20.14
C GLU A 81 2.15 -8.04 -21.30
N GLY A 82 2.96 -6.99 -21.07
CA GLY A 82 3.76 -6.31 -22.10
C GLY A 82 2.93 -5.41 -23.01
N ASP A 83 1.72 -5.03 -22.58
CA ASP A 83 0.84 -4.10 -23.29
C ASP A 83 1.24 -2.65 -22.96
N VAL A 84 2.40 -2.26 -23.47
CA VAL A 84 3.06 -0.98 -23.21
C VAL A 84 3.50 -0.34 -24.54
N ALA A 85 3.54 0.98 -24.57
CA ALA A 85 4.07 1.71 -25.72
C ALA A 85 5.59 1.55 -25.83
N LYS A 86 6.09 1.49 -27.06
CA LYS A 86 7.52 1.72 -27.34
C LYS A 86 7.89 3.16 -26.96
N VAL A 87 9.09 3.35 -26.42
CA VAL A 87 9.50 4.66 -25.87
C VAL A 87 10.71 5.22 -26.61
N GLY A 88 10.58 6.45 -27.09
CA GLY A 88 11.70 7.25 -27.57
C GLY A 88 12.37 7.95 -26.40
N ILE A 89 13.69 7.88 -26.28
CA ILE A 89 14.47 8.63 -25.30
C ILE A 89 15.16 9.74 -26.08
N LEU A 90 14.79 10.99 -25.80
CA LEU A 90 15.51 12.15 -26.29
C LEU A 90 16.50 12.61 -25.23
N GLY A 91 17.75 12.19 -25.40
CA GLY A 91 18.86 12.56 -24.54
C GLY A 91 19.47 13.90 -24.95
N LEU A 92 19.79 14.74 -23.97
CA LEU A 92 20.47 16.01 -24.15
C LEU A 92 21.85 15.99 -23.47
N GLY A 93 22.84 16.57 -24.14
CA GLY A 93 24.11 16.90 -23.49
C GLY A 93 25.14 17.51 -24.44
N SER A 94 26.08 18.25 -23.87
CA SER A 94 27.17 18.93 -24.57
C SER A 94 28.54 18.62 -23.95
N GLY A 95 29.61 19.01 -24.65
CA GLY A 95 30.98 18.89 -24.14
C GLY A 95 31.47 17.45 -23.90
N LEU A 96 32.47 17.32 -23.01
CA LEU A 96 33.12 16.03 -22.70
C LEU A 96 32.23 15.10 -21.86
N GLU A 97 31.30 15.65 -21.08
CA GLU A 97 30.39 14.89 -20.22
C GLU A 97 29.28 14.18 -21.01
N ALA A 98 29.01 14.63 -22.24
CA ALA A 98 28.01 14.03 -23.14
C ALA A 98 28.24 12.54 -23.41
N ILE A 99 29.49 12.06 -23.42
CA ILE A 99 29.80 10.63 -23.62
C ILE A 99 29.22 9.78 -22.49
N LYS A 100 29.43 10.21 -21.24
CA LYS A 100 28.90 9.51 -20.06
C LYS A 100 27.39 9.66 -19.98
N ALA A 101 26.86 10.87 -20.21
CA ALA A 101 25.44 11.13 -20.22
C ALA A 101 24.70 10.23 -21.23
N ARG A 102 25.21 10.14 -22.47
CA ARG A 102 24.69 9.24 -23.50
C ARG A 102 24.72 7.78 -23.05
N ALA A 103 25.82 7.31 -22.45
CA ALA A 103 25.94 5.94 -21.97
C ALA A 103 24.97 5.62 -20.82
N ASP A 104 24.67 6.58 -19.94
CA ASP A 104 23.72 6.42 -18.84
C ASP A 104 22.27 6.50 -19.30
N MET A 105 21.96 7.29 -20.34
CA MET A 105 20.64 7.35 -20.96
C MET A 105 20.33 6.14 -21.87
N ALA A 106 21.37 5.46 -22.37
CA ALA A 106 21.25 4.24 -23.16
C ALA A 106 20.88 3.04 -22.27
N VAL A 107 19.64 3.04 -21.76
CA VAL A 107 19.12 1.99 -20.86
C VAL A 107 18.71 0.72 -21.60
N GLY A 108 18.52 0.81 -22.93
CA GLY A 108 18.14 -0.31 -23.77
C GLY A 108 16.75 -0.85 -23.48
N ASP A 109 16.52 -2.08 -23.94
CA ASP A 109 15.27 -2.79 -23.68
C ASP A 109 15.19 -3.22 -22.21
N VAL A 110 13.99 -3.14 -21.64
CA VAL A 110 13.71 -3.50 -20.24
C VAL A 110 12.81 -4.72 -20.23
N GLU A 111 13.28 -5.85 -19.72
CA GLU A 111 12.41 -6.99 -19.45
C GLU A 111 11.41 -6.60 -18.37
N LEU A 112 10.12 -6.80 -18.60
CA LEU A 112 9.06 -6.45 -17.64
C LEU A 112 8.61 -7.68 -16.85
N ALA A 113 8.44 -8.79 -17.57
CA ALA A 113 8.06 -10.12 -17.09
C ALA A 113 8.69 -11.17 -18.03
N PRO A 114 8.75 -12.46 -17.65
CA PRO A 114 9.35 -13.49 -18.48
C PRO A 114 8.82 -13.47 -19.93
N GLY A 115 9.69 -13.14 -20.89
CA GLY A 115 9.34 -13.06 -22.31
C GLY A 115 8.56 -11.81 -22.74
N LYS A 116 8.43 -10.81 -21.87
CA LYS A 116 7.76 -9.53 -22.13
C LYS A 116 8.78 -8.39 -22.00
N VAL A 117 8.97 -7.65 -23.10
CA VAL A 117 10.04 -6.64 -23.19
C VAL A 117 9.46 -5.29 -23.57
N LEU A 118 9.86 -4.26 -22.83
CA LEU A 118 9.66 -2.86 -23.18
C LEU A 118 10.83 -2.41 -24.06
N HIS A 119 10.50 -1.96 -25.27
CA HIS A 119 11.48 -1.45 -26.21
C HIS A 119 11.71 0.04 -26.04
N SER A 120 12.99 0.45 -26.06
CA SER A 120 13.36 1.87 -26.06
C SER A 120 14.44 2.20 -27.08
N ARG A 121 14.35 3.40 -27.67
CA ARG A 121 15.34 3.93 -28.62
C ARG A 121 15.88 5.26 -28.13
N LEU A 122 17.21 5.41 -28.11
CA LEU A 122 17.86 6.67 -27.75
C LEU A 122 18.24 7.47 -28.99
N GLU A 123 17.76 8.70 -29.06
CA GLU A 123 18.32 9.78 -29.88
C GLU A 123 18.98 10.80 -28.96
N PHE A 124 20.19 11.27 -29.31
CA PHE A 124 20.97 12.14 -28.43
C PHE A 124 21.42 13.40 -29.15
N LEU A 125 20.96 14.56 -28.68
CA LEU A 125 21.15 15.86 -29.29
C LEU A 125 22.02 16.77 -28.44
N ASN A 126 22.71 17.70 -29.09
CA ASN A 126 23.45 18.77 -28.41
C ASN A 126 22.53 20.00 -28.28
N PRO A 127 22.10 20.38 -27.06
CA PRO A 127 21.22 21.54 -26.87
C PRO A 127 21.87 22.89 -27.21
N GLU A 128 23.20 22.93 -27.39
CA GLU A 128 23.95 24.14 -27.81
C GLU A 128 24.08 24.26 -29.33
N SER A 129 23.62 23.26 -30.09
CA SER A 129 23.64 23.29 -31.56
C SER A 129 22.74 24.42 -32.09
N PRO A 130 23.20 25.25 -33.06
CA PRO A 130 22.34 26.23 -33.73
C PRO A 130 21.13 25.59 -34.43
N ASP A 131 21.27 24.34 -34.85
CA ASP A 131 20.24 23.56 -35.54
C ASP A 131 19.37 22.73 -34.57
N PHE A 132 19.54 22.90 -33.25
CA PHE A 132 18.84 22.11 -32.23
C PHE A 132 17.31 22.10 -32.41
N PRO A 133 16.62 23.22 -32.71
CA PRO A 133 15.17 23.18 -32.95
C PRO A 133 14.78 22.26 -34.11
N GLN A 134 15.52 22.28 -35.21
CA GLN A 134 15.26 21.44 -36.38
C GLN A 134 15.63 19.98 -36.12
N GLU A 135 16.71 19.73 -35.37
CA GLU A 135 17.12 18.38 -34.95
C GLU A 135 16.09 17.76 -34.00
N LEU A 136 15.59 18.54 -33.04
CA LEU A 136 14.52 18.16 -32.12
C LEU A 136 13.26 17.74 -32.89
N ASP A 137 12.83 18.57 -33.85
CA ASP A 137 11.66 18.28 -34.69
C ASP A 137 11.82 17.00 -35.49
N ARG A 138 13.00 16.79 -36.08
CA ARG A 138 13.31 15.57 -36.83
C ARG A 138 13.31 14.34 -35.94
N ALA A 139 13.91 14.42 -34.75
CA ALA A 139 13.97 13.29 -33.81
C ALA A 139 12.57 12.91 -33.31
N LEU A 140 11.74 13.89 -32.94
CA LEU A 140 10.36 13.64 -32.52
C LEU A 140 9.50 13.09 -33.67
N THR A 141 9.68 13.60 -34.90
CA THR A 141 8.99 13.06 -36.08
C THR A 141 9.40 11.61 -36.35
N ALA A 142 10.69 11.31 -36.26
CA ALA A 142 11.19 9.95 -36.42
C ALA A 142 10.63 8.99 -35.37
N PHE A 143 10.50 9.44 -34.10
CA PHE A 143 9.82 8.65 -33.07
C PHE A 143 8.34 8.37 -33.42
N GLN A 144 7.61 9.33 -33.98
CA GLN A 144 6.23 9.09 -34.42
C GLN A 144 6.15 8.12 -35.60
N GLU A 145 7.03 8.26 -36.59
CA GLU A 145 7.06 7.43 -37.80
C GLU A 145 7.46 5.97 -37.51
N ASP A 146 8.38 5.75 -36.57
CA ASP A 146 8.84 4.42 -36.18
C ASP A 146 7.95 3.73 -35.12
N GLY A 147 6.92 4.44 -34.65
CA GLY A 147 5.86 3.91 -33.78
C GLY A 147 6.18 3.94 -32.29
N GLU A 148 7.05 4.84 -31.83
CA GLU A 148 7.14 5.19 -30.41
C GLU A 148 5.89 5.96 -29.96
N GLY A 149 5.18 5.39 -28.98
CA GLY A 149 3.92 5.95 -28.47
C GLY A 149 4.11 6.99 -27.37
N ALA A 150 5.33 7.15 -26.85
CA ALA A 150 5.69 8.14 -25.84
C ALA A 150 7.18 8.49 -25.87
N VAL A 151 7.53 9.66 -25.32
CA VAL A 151 8.91 10.18 -25.25
C VAL A 151 9.36 10.45 -23.82
N VAL A 152 10.62 10.13 -23.55
CA VAL A 152 11.34 10.55 -22.34
C VAL A 152 12.33 11.63 -22.71
N ALA A 153 12.20 12.81 -22.11
CA ALA A 153 13.24 13.84 -22.16
C ALA A 153 14.23 13.59 -21.03
N ALA A 154 15.51 13.37 -21.36
CA ALA A 154 16.55 13.06 -20.40
C ALA A 154 17.75 14.00 -20.56
N GLU A 155 18.15 14.67 -19.48
CA GLU A 155 19.33 15.51 -19.43
C GLU A 155 20.13 15.27 -18.15
N GLY A 156 21.46 15.39 -18.23
CA GLY A 156 22.31 15.40 -17.03
C GLY A 156 21.96 16.59 -16.14
N PHE A 157 21.96 16.40 -14.82
CA PHE A 157 21.67 17.47 -13.84
C PHE A 157 20.28 18.15 -13.98
N SER A 158 19.34 17.53 -14.69
CA SER A 158 17.98 18.07 -14.83
C SER A 158 17.17 18.13 -13.53
N VAL A 159 17.66 17.49 -12.46
CA VAL A 159 17.12 17.68 -11.09
C VAL A 159 17.41 19.07 -10.53
N ASP A 160 18.47 19.73 -11.03
CA ASP A 160 18.90 21.06 -10.62
C ASP A 160 18.36 22.12 -11.59
N ASP A 161 18.44 21.86 -12.91
CA ASP A 161 17.86 22.70 -13.96
C ASP A 161 17.11 21.85 -15.02
N PRO A 162 15.77 21.80 -14.99
CA PRO A 162 14.99 20.99 -15.93
C PRO A 162 14.74 21.67 -17.29
N SER A 163 15.35 22.83 -17.57
CA SER A 163 15.01 23.66 -18.74
C SER A 163 15.16 22.94 -20.09
N GLY A 164 16.16 22.07 -20.28
CA GLY A 164 16.28 21.27 -21.50
C GLY A 164 15.20 20.21 -21.63
N GLU A 165 14.90 19.47 -20.55
CA GLU A 165 13.82 18.49 -20.55
C GLU A 165 12.45 19.15 -20.83
N LEU A 166 12.18 20.31 -20.23
CA LEU A 166 10.96 21.08 -20.47
C LEU A 166 10.79 21.47 -21.94
N ARG A 167 11.85 21.97 -22.60
CA ARG A 167 11.80 22.32 -24.04
C ARG A 167 11.41 21.14 -24.93
N VAL A 168 11.92 19.96 -24.61
CA VAL A 168 11.59 18.73 -25.35
C VAL A 168 10.12 18.35 -25.15
N MET A 169 9.66 18.37 -23.91
CA MET A 169 8.28 18.03 -23.58
C MET A 169 7.27 19.00 -24.19
N GLU A 170 7.55 20.30 -24.13
CA GLU A 170 6.73 21.34 -24.77
C GLU A 170 6.61 21.08 -26.28
N ARG A 171 7.72 20.71 -26.93
CA ARG A 171 7.70 20.42 -28.36
C ARG A 171 6.95 19.12 -28.70
N ALA A 172 7.14 18.07 -27.91
CA ALA A 172 6.41 16.81 -28.06
C ALA A 172 4.89 17.01 -27.88
N ALA A 173 4.49 17.85 -26.91
CA ALA A 173 3.08 18.19 -26.69
C ALA A 173 2.45 18.90 -27.90
N LEU A 174 3.16 19.81 -28.57
CA LEU A 174 2.70 20.45 -29.82
C LEU A 174 2.48 19.44 -30.96
N MET A 175 3.12 18.26 -30.89
CA MET A 175 3.00 17.16 -31.86
C MET A 175 2.00 16.08 -31.40
N ASN A 176 1.26 16.30 -30.30
CA ASN A 176 0.38 15.31 -29.66
C ASN A 176 1.10 14.00 -29.29
N LEU A 177 2.39 14.07 -28.96
CA LEU A 177 3.17 12.93 -28.52
C LEU A 177 3.30 12.97 -26.98
N PRO A 178 2.75 11.98 -26.24
CA PRO A 178 2.90 11.91 -24.79
C PRO A 178 4.37 11.93 -24.39
N ALA A 179 4.74 12.78 -23.43
CA ALA A 179 6.13 12.90 -22.98
C ALA A 179 6.23 13.10 -21.47
N CYS A 180 7.35 12.69 -20.89
CA CYS A 180 7.72 13.00 -19.51
C CYS A 180 9.21 13.28 -19.37
N GLY A 181 9.58 14.13 -18.42
CA GLY A 181 10.96 14.43 -18.08
C GLY A 181 11.47 13.48 -17.01
N THR A 182 12.76 13.16 -17.04
CA THR A 182 13.35 12.39 -15.94
C THR A 182 13.31 13.15 -14.60
N HIS A 183 13.24 14.48 -14.60
CA HIS A 183 13.10 15.31 -13.38
C HIS A 183 11.70 15.26 -12.77
N GLU A 184 10.66 15.13 -13.59
CA GLU A 184 9.27 15.01 -13.10
C GLU A 184 9.07 13.67 -12.39
N VAL A 185 9.67 12.61 -12.94
CA VAL A 185 9.51 11.24 -12.41
C VAL A 185 10.33 11.03 -11.13
N SER A 186 11.53 11.61 -11.03
CA SER A 186 12.36 11.52 -9.83
C SER A 186 13.34 12.70 -9.70
N GLY A 187 13.40 13.29 -8.51
CA GLY A 187 14.32 14.37 -8.13
C GLY A 187 15.68 13.88 -7.60
N LEU A 188 16.01 12.60 -7.75
CA LEU A 188 17.25 12.01 -7.24
C LEU A 188 18.38 12.04 -8.27
N TYR A 189 19.64 12.06 -7.86
CA TYR A 189 20.74 11.83 -8.80
C TYR A 189 20.76 10.37 -9.31
N GLY A 190 21.58 10.10 -10.32
CA GLY A 190 21.70 8.77 -10.94
C GLY A 190 20.90 8.66 -12.24
N LEU A 191 21.42 9.32 -13.28
CA LEU A 191 20.80 9.46 -14.61
C LEU A 191 20.30 8.13 -15.19
N ARG A 192 21.09 7.05 -15.12
CA ARG A 192 20.68 5.73 -15.63
C ARG A 192 19.40 5.19 -14.98
N VAL A 193 19.32 5.26 -13.66
CA VAL A 193 18.15 4.75 -12.92
C VAL A 193 16.94 5.67 -13.15
N ARG A 194 17.18 6.99 -13.25
CA ARG A 194 16.15 7.98 -13.62
C ARG A 194 15.59 7.76 -15.00
N THR A 195 16.44 7.68 -16.03
CA THR A 195 16.01 7.43 -17.41
C THR A 195 15.24 6.13 -17.51
N ARG A 196 15.70 5.04 -16.87
CA ARG A 196 14.96 3.77 -16.85
C ARG A 196 13.59 3.90 -16.17
N THR A 197 13.53 4.62 -15.06
CA THR A 197 12.26 4.85 -14.35
C THR A 197 11.30 5.69 -15.20
N ALA A 198 11.81 6.71 -15.89
CA ALA A 198 11.03 7.53 -16.82
C ALA A 198 10.57 6.75 -18.05
N VAL A 199 11.36 5.82 -18.56
CA VAL A 199 10.97 4.91 -19.66
C VAL A 199 9.80 4.02 -19.23
N LEU A 200 9.85 3.45 -18.01
CA LEU A 200 8.73 2.68 -17.45
C LEU A 200 7.47 3.54 -17.26
N ASN A 201 7.64 4.81 -16.88
CA ASN A 201 6.55 5.76 -16.76
C ASN A 201 5.93 6.12 -18.11
N ALA A 202 6.77 6.44 -19.10
CA ALA A 202 6.36 6.83 -20.43
C ALA A 202 5.64 5.70 -21.17
N SER A 203 6.07 4.46 -20.98
CA SER A 203 5.50 3.31 -21.68
C SER A 203 4.02 3.05 -21.37
N ILE A 204 3.54 3.50 -20.20
CA ILE A 204 2.13 3.38 -19.80
C ILE A 204 1.34 4.69 -19.93
N LEU A 205 2.00 5.82 -20.23
CA LEU A 205 1.33 7.13 -20.37
C LEU A 205 0.12 7.09 -21.33
N PRO A 206 0.24 6.57 -22.57
CA PRO A 206 -0.86 6.67 -23.53
C PRO A 206 -2.15 6.01 -23.03
N LYS A 207 -2.04 4.78 -22.52
CA LYS A 207 -3.16 3.97 -22.03
C LYS A 207 -3.81 4.59 -20.78
N MET A 208 -2.99 5.15 -19.88
CA MET A 208 -3.47 5.75 -18.64
C MET A 208 -4.13 7.11 -18.89
N ILE A 209 -3.60 7.93 -19.81
CA ILE A 209 -4.20 9.19 -20.24
C ILE A 209 -5.57 8.95 -20.87
N GLU A 210 -5.67 7.99 -21.80
CA GLU A 210 -6.95 7.65 -22.45
C GLU A 210 -8.01 7.26 -21.42
N THR A 211 -7.66 6.40 -20.46
CA THR A 211 -8.57 5.95 -19.41
C THR A 211 -9.00 7.10 -18.49
N ALA A 212 -8.07 7.95 -18.09
CA ALA A 212 -8.35 9.14 -17.29
C ALA A 212 -9.31 10.10 -18.01
N GLU A 213 -9.12 10.32 -19.31
CA GLU A 213 -9.92 11.24 -20.12
C GLU A 213 -11.33 10.71 -20.36
N MET A 214 -11.47 9.44 -20.72
CA MET A 214 -12.78 8.80 -20.87
C MET A 214 -13.59 8.90 -19.57
N THR A 215 -12.95 8.62 -18.43
CA THR A 215 -13.62 8.68 -17.12
C THR A 215 -14.01 10.12 -16.77
N SER A 216 -13.09 11.08 -16.94
CA SER A 216 -13.33 12.49 -16.64
C SER A 216 -14.47 13.07 -17.48
N GLN A 217 -14.45 12.85 -18.80
CA GLN A 217 -15.48 13.36 -19.72
C GLN A 217 -16.86 12.77 -19.41
N ALA A 218 -16.93 11.47 -19.10
CA ALA A 218 -18.18 10.80 -18.79
C ALA A 218 -18.79 11.20 -17.44
N LEU A 219 -17.97 11.58 -16.46
CA LEU A 219 -18.42 12.15 -15.19
C LEU A 219 -18.87 13.61 -15.37
N GLN A 220 -18.15 14.40 -16.17
CA GLN A 220 -18.55 15.77 -16.52
C GLN A 220 -19.90 15.79 -17.25
N ALA A 221 -20.14 14.86 -18.18
CA ALA A 221 -21.41 14.70 -18.88
C ALA A 221 -22.59 14.38 -17.92
N ARG A 222 -22.30 13.85 -16.72
CA ARG A 222 -23.25 13.59 -15.64
C ARG A 222 -23.31 14.71 -14.59
N ALA A 223 -22.69 15.86 -14.85
CA ALA A 223 -22.60 17.00 -13.95
C ALA A 223 -21.98 16.67 -12.57
N VAL A 224 -21.10 15.67 -12.51
CA VAL A 224 -20.32 15.39 -11.30
C VAL A 224 -19.25 16.45 -11.13
N THR A 225 -19.34 17.26 -10.07
CA THR A 225 -18.39 18.34 -9.76
C THR A 225 -17.32 17.95 -8.76
N ALA A 226 -17.44 16.79 -8.13
CA ALA A 226 -16.47 16.30 -7.17
C ALA A 226 -15.12 15.99 -7.85
N PRO A 227 -13.98 16.23 -7.17
CA PRO A 227 -12.68 15.88 -7.70
C PRO A 227 -12.58 14.36 -7.90
N LEU A 228 -12.15 13.96 -9.10
CA LEU A 228 -11.79 12.58 -9.42
C LEU A 228 -10.32 12.34 -9.09
N MET A 229 -10.08 11.43 -8.16
CA MET A 229 -8.77 11.06 -7.66
C MET A 229 -8.42 9.63 -8.06
N VAL A 230 -7.12 9.34 -8.11
CA VAL A 230 -6.56 8.03 -8.45
C VAL A 230 -5.65 7.55 -7.34
N MET A 231 -5.83 6.31 -6.92
CA MET A 231 -5.04 5.68 -5.88
C MET A 231 -3.59 5.50 -6.33
N ARG A 232 -2.66 5.92 -5.46
CA ARG A 232 -1.22 5.80 -5.60
C ARG A 232 -0.74 4.48 -4.98
N SER A 233 0.44 4.06 -5.38
CA SER A 233 1.16 2.87 -4.95
C SER A 233 1.63 2.93 -3.50
N ASP A 234 1.56 4.09 -2.85
CA ASP A 234 2.00 4.37 -1.48
C ASP A 234 0.83 4.62 -0.50
N GLY A 235 -0.40 4.30 -0.91
CA GLY A 235 -1.61 4.38 -0.08
C GLY A 235 -2.25 5.77 0.02
N GLY A 236 -1.77 6.75 -0.75
CA GLY A 236 -2.45 8.03 -0.94
C GLY A 236 -3.21 8.11 -2.25
N VAL A 237 -3.80 9.26 -2.55
CA VAL A 237 -4.41 9.54 -3.86
C VAL A 237 -3.74 10.72 -4.55
N MET A 238 -3.87 10.77 -5.88
CA MET A 238 -3.43 11.87 -6.72
C MET A 238 -4.52 12.33 -7.70
N SER A 239 -4.39 13.55 -8.21
CA SER A 239 -5.30 14.09 -9.22
C SER A 239 -5.04 13.46 -10.58
N LEU A 240 -5.99 13.60 -11.52
CA LEU A 240 -5.77 13.21 -12.91
C LEU A 240 -4.61 13.98 -13.58
N GLU A 241 -4.34 15.22 -13.17
CA GLU A 241 -3.18 15.97 -13.68
C GLU A 241 -1.86 15.27 -13.31
N GLU A 242 -1.74 14.78 -12.07
CA GLU A 242 -0.55 14.05 -11.65
C GLU A 242 -0.44 12.68 -12.31
N VAL A 243 -1.56 12.00 -12.58
CA VAL A 243 -1.58 10.75 -13.37
C VAL A 243 -1.04 10.98 -14.78
N ARG A 244 -1.26 12.16 -15.39
CA ARG A 244 -0.71 12.48 -16.72
C ARG A 244 0.80 12.70 -16.71
N ARG A 245 1.40 12.98 -15.55
CA ARG A 245 2.86 13.12 -15.40
C ARG A 245 3.50 11.81 -14.96
N ARG A 246 2.92 11.17 -13.94
CA ARG A 246 3.50 10.02 -13.23
C ARG A 246 2.51 8.85 -13.09
N PRO A 247 1.95 8.30 -14.18
CA PRO A 247 1.02 7.17 -14.10
C PRO A 247 1.64 5.94 -13.42
N VAL A 248 2.95 5.82 -13.42
CA VAL A 248 3.65 4.69 -12.80
C VAL A 248 3.49 4.65 -11.28
N MET A 249 3.06 5.76 -10.68
CA MET A 249 2.67 5.81 -9.28
C MET A 249 1.35 5.08 -9.00
N THR A 250 0.62 4.56 -9.99
CA THR A 250 -0.59 3.74 -9.77
C THR A 250 -0.30 2.23 -9.72
N LEU A 251 0.97 1.81 -9.78
CA LEU A 251 1.34 0.41 -9.61
C LEU A 251 0.89 -0.11 -8.25
N LEU A 252 0.31 -1.31 -8.19
CA LEU A 252 -0.18 -1.90 -6.94
C LEU A 252 -1.23 -1.02 -6.22
N SER A 253 -2.01 -0.22 -6.97
CA SER A 253 -3.01 0.67 -6.35
C SER A 253 -4.13 -0.05 -5.61
N GLY A 254 -4.49 -1.29 -6.00
CA GLY A 254 -5.47 -2.11 -5.27
C GLY A 254 -5.02 -2.42 -3.83
N PRO A 255 -3.89 -3.12 -3.63
CA PRO A 255 -3.29 -3.32 -2.29
C PRO A 255 -3.06 -2.00 -1.53
N ALA A 256 -2.78 -0.92 -2.25
CA ALA A 256 -2.63 0.41 -1.66
C ALA A 256 -3.94 1.01 -1.15
N ALA A 257 -5.05 0.72 -1.81
CA ALA A 257 -6.36 1.03 -1.30
C ALA A 257 -6.66 0.19 -0.05
N GLY A 258 -6.41 -1.12 -0.10
CA GLY A 258 -6.59 -2.00 1.07
C GLY A 258 -5.82 -1.52 2.30
N ILE A 259 -4.55 -1.12 2.16
CA ILE A 259 -3.76 -0.60 3.29
C ILE A 259 -4.26 0.77 3.76
N ALA A 260 -4.74 1.64 2.86
CA ALA A 260 -5.33 2.92 3.24
C ALA A 260 -6.57 2.71 4.11
N ALA A 261 -7.41 1.71 3.78
CA ALA A 261 -8.52 1.30 4.62
C ALA A 261 -8.04 0.74 5.96
N ALA A 262 -7.00 -0.10 5.98
CA ALA A 262 -6.47 -0.63 7.23
C ALA A 262 -5.98 0.49 8.17
N LEU A 263 -5.29 1.49 7.64
CA LEU A 263 -4.80 2.64 8.39
C LEU A 263 -5.93 3.54 8.91
N MET A 264 -6.89 3.87 8.05
CA MET A 264 -7.88 4.92 8.35
C MET A 264 -9.18 4.37 8.96
N PHE A 265 -9.61 3.20 8.49
CA PHE A 265 -10.86 2.55 8.91
C PHE A 265 -10.64 1.56 10.06
N LEU A 266 -9.58 0.74 9.99
CA LEU A 266 -9.24 -0.23 11.05
C LEU A 266 -8.25 0.33 12.08
N ARG A 267 -7.86 1.61 11.93
CA ARG A 267 -6.94 2.32 12.84
C ARG A 267 -5.65 1.53 13.11
N ALA A 268 -5.12 0.88 12.07
CA ALA A 268 -3.96 0.02 12.17
C ALA A 268 -2.72 0.82 12.63
N SER A 269 -2.01 0.29 13.64
CA SER A 269 -0.72 0.83 14.09
C SER A 269 0.42 -0.11 13.71
N ASP A 270 0.47 -1.28 14.34
CA ASP A 270 1.46 -2.32 14.09
C ASP A 270 0.71 -3.60 13.69
N ALA A 271 0.75 -3.91 12.39
CA ALA A 271 -0.05 -4.99 11.85
C ALA A 271 0.56 -5.59 10.58
N LEU A 272 0.21 -6.85 10.31
CA LEU A 272 0.27 -7.41 8.97
C LEU A 272 -1.14 -7.33 8.38
N PHE A 273 -1.30 -6.57 7.31
CA PHE A 273 -2.54 -6.54 6.55
C PHE A 273 -2.48 -7.60 5.44
N LEU A 274 -3.50 -8.45 5.39
CA LEU A 274 -3.67 -9.51 4.40
C LEU A 274 -4.93 -9.20 3.59
N GLU A 275 -4.74 -8.78 2.35
CA GLU A 275 -5.83 -8.70 1.39
C GLU A 275 -5.97 -10.03 0.66
N VAL A 276 -6.99 -10.79 1.04
CA VAL A 276 -7.21 -12.16 0.58
C VAL A 276 -8.32 -12.17 -0.47
N GLY A 277 -7.96 -12.47 -1.72
CA GLY A 277 -8.90 -12.66 -2.81
C GLY A 277 -9.35 -14.11 -2.98
N GLY A 278 -9.81 -14.44 -4.20
CA GLY A 278 -10.06 -15.82 -4.63
C GLY A 278 -8.82 -16.55 -5.16
N THR A 279 -7.78 -15.81 -5.56
CA THR A 279 -6.61 -16.36 -6.26
C THR A 279 -5.31 -16.12 -5.52
N SER A 280 -5.11 -14.92 -4.98
CA SER A 280 -3.91 -14.51 -4.26
C SER A 280 -4.23 -13.88 -2.91
N THR A 281 -3.20 -13.81 -2.07
CA THR A 281 -3.15 -12.99 -0.86
C THR A 281 -2.01 -11.99 -0.98
N ASP A 282 -2.30 -10.70 -0.82
CA ASP A 282 -1.32 -9.63 -0.74
C ASP A 282 -1.03 -9.29 0.73
N LEU A 283 0.24 -9.40 1.14
CA LEU A 283 0.67 -9.08 2.49
C LEU A 283 1.39 -7.74 2.52
N CYS A 284 0.89 -6.82 3.34
CA CYS A 284 1.49 -5.51 3.58
C CYS A 284 1.80 -5.34 5.07
N LEU A 285 2.91 -4.66 5.38
CA LEU A 285 3.27 -4.32 6.76
C LEU A 285 2.81 -2.90 7.12
N VAL A 286 2.20 -2.76 8.29
CA VAL A 286 1.94 -1.48 8.95
C VAL A 286 2.84 -1.40 10.18
N ARG A 287 3.55 -0.27 10.32
CA ARG A 287 4.41 0.04 11.45
C ARG A 287 4.19 1.49 11.86
N ASP A 288 4.01 1.74 13.15
CA ASP A 288 3.86 3.09 13.70
C ASP A 288 2.72 3.88 13.02
N GLY A 289 1.63 3.19 12.66
CA GLY A 289 0.50 3.77 11.95
C GLY A 289 0.81 4.23 10.53
N ARG A 290 1.85 3.66 9.92
CA ARG A 290 2.30 3.96 8.56
C ARG A 290 2.50 2.67 7.77
N ALA A 291 2.12 2.68 6.50
CA ALA A 291 2.39 1.57 5.62
C ALA A 291 3.88 1.52 5.25
N ALA A 292 4.48 0.33 5.28
CA ALA A 292 5.85 0.12 4.83
C ALA A 292 5.95 0.32 3.32
N VAL A 293 6.96 1.05 2.87
CA VAL A 293 7.23 1.34 1.46
C VAL A 293 8.68 1.02 1.11
N ARG A 294 8.91 0.51 -0.10
CA ARG A 294 10.24 0.21 -0.63
C ARG A 294 10.37 0.64 -2.09
N SER A 295 11.61 0.74 -2.55
CA SER A 295 11.88 0.93 -3.98
C SER A 295 11.44 -0.30 -4.76
N ALA A 296 10.69 -0.09 -5.85
CA ALA A 296 10.23 -1.14 -6.73
C ALA A 296 11.36 -1.61 -7.66
N THR A 297 11.33 -2.90 -7.96
CA THR A 297 12.22 -3.56 -8.93
C THR A 297 11.35 -4.15 -10.02
N ILE A 298 11.64 -3.85 -11.28
CA ILE A 298 10.91 -4.35 -12.45
C ILE A 298 11.91 -5.06 -13.36
N GLY A 299 11.67 -6.32 -13.74
CA GLY A 299 12.64 -7.08 -14.55
C GLY A 299 14.01 -7.28 -13.91
N GLY A 300 14.10 -7.31 -12.58
CA GLY A 300 15.39 -7.33 -11.88
C GLY A 300 16.13 -5.98 -11.85
N HIS A 301 15.54 -4.92 -12.39
CA HIS A 301 16.12 -3.60 -12.44
C HIS A 301 15.56 -2.67 -11.34
N PRO A 302 16.42 -2.04 -10.51
CA PRO A 302 15.95 -1.11 -9.48
C PRO A 302 15.38 0.17 -10.11
N THR A 303 14.34 0.72 -9.51
CA THR A 303 13.70 1.98 -9.94
C THR A 303 13.70 2.99 -8.79
N TYR A 304 13.43 4.26 -9.10
CA TYR A 304 13.19 5.28 -8.07
C TYR A 304 11.72 5.32 -7.61
N LEU A 305 10.89 4.39 -8.06
CA LEU A 305 9.50 4.31 -7.64
C LEU A 305 9.43 3.68 -6.26
N ARG A 306 8.83 4.39 -5.32
CA ARG A 306 8.50 3.84 -4.02
C ARG A 306 7.07 3.34 -4.05
N THR A 307 6.90 2.05 -3.80
CA THR A 307 5.59 1.41 -3.70
C THR A 307 5.46 0.80 -2.32
N LEU A 308 4.25 0.38 -1.98
CA LEU A 308 4.04 -0.44 -0.81
C LEU A 308 4.93 -1.68 -0.84
N ASP A 309 5.41 -2.02 0.34
CA ASP A 309 6.15 -3.25 0.58
C ASP A 309 5.15 -4.42 0.66
N SER A 310 4.62 -4.79 -0.51
CA SER A 310 3.68 -5.90 -0.66
C SER A 310 4.41 -7.20 -1.03
N ARG A 311 3.90 -8.33 -0.54
CA ARG A 311 4.26 -9.68 -0.98
C ARG A 311 3.00 -10.43 -1.40
N THR A 312 2.89 -10.74 -2.69
CA THR A 312 1.77 -11.51 -3.24
C THR A 312 2.08 -13.00 -3.19
N LEU A 313 1.17 -13.79 -2.63
CA LEU A 313 1.25 -15.25 -2.58
C LEU A 313 0.08 -15.88 -3.34
N GLY A 314 0.36 -16.95 -4.11
CA GLY A 314 -0.65 -17.74 -4.82
C GLY A 314 -1.45 -18.69 -3.92
N ILE A 315 -1.93 -18.18 -2.79
CA ILE A 315 -2.76 -18.91 -1.82
C ILE A 315 -3.83 -17.94 -1.32
N ALA A 316 -5.10 -18.35 -1.37
CA ALA A 316 -6.26 -17.48 -1.13
C ALA A 316 -7.51 -18.32 -0.83
N GLY A 317 -8.71 -17.72 -0.82
CA GLY A 317 -9.98 -18.42 -0.54
C GLY A 317 -10.37 -19.49 -1.59
N GLY A 318 -9.92 -19.33 -2.83
CA GLY A 318 -10.22 -20.25 -3.93
C GLY A 318 -9.16 -21.30 -4.18
N SER A 319 -8.11 -21.39 -3.37
CA SER A 319 -7.02 -22.33 -3.60
C SER A 319 -7.52 -23.77 -3.52
N MET A 320 -7.28 -24.52 -4.61
CA MET A 320 -7.76 -25.89 -4.79
C MET A 320 -6.91 -26.88 -4.01
N VAL A 321 -7.52 -28.00 -3.61
CA VAL A 321 -6.84 -29.12 -2.97
C VAL A 321 -6.23 -30.04 -4.03
N SER A 322 -4.96 -30.41 -3.87
CA SER A 322 -4.26 -31.39 -4.71
C SER A 322 -3.71 -32.53 -3.85
N SER A 323 -3.38 -33.64 -4.51
CA SER A 323 -2.62 -34.74 -3.93
C SER A 323 -1.21 -34.72 -4.50
N ASP A 324 -0.18 -34.92 -3.67
CA ASP A 324 1.23 -35.01 -4.11
C ASP A 324 1.57 -36.33 -4.84
N GLY A 325 0.56 -37.15 -5.15
CA GLY A 325 0.72 -38.47 -5.76
C GLY A 325 1.29 -39.54 -4.82
N ARG A 326 1.62 -39.17 -3.57
CA ARG A 326 2.06 -40.05 -2.48
C ARG A 326 1.04 -40.07 -1.32
N GLY A 327 -0.09 -39.39 -1.49
CA GLY A 327 -1.19 -39.33 -0.54
C GLY A 327 -1.14 -38.13 0.42
N ALA A 328 -0.15 -37.23 0.31
CA ALA A 328 -0.12 -36.01 1.09
C ALA A 328 -0.97 -34.92 0.42
N LEU A 329 -1.78 -34.25 1.24
CA LEU A 329 -2.62 -33.13 0.83
C LEU A 329 -1.77 -31.87 0.64
N GLU A 330 -1.94 -31.23 -0.52
CA GLU A 330 -1.37 -29.93 -0.89
C GLU A 330 -2.49 -28.95 -1.26
N VAL A 331 -2.22 -27.64 -1.20
CA VAL A 331 -3.22 -26.60 -1.48
C VAL A 331 -2.64 -25.50 -2.34
N GLY A 332 -3.31 -25.18 -3.46
CA GLY A 332 -2.83 -24.22 -4.45
C GLY A 332 -1.62 -24.73 -5.26
N PRO A 333 -0.94 -23.88 -6.04
CA PRO A 333 -1.25 -22.46 -6.24
C PRO A 333 -2.49 -22.21 -7.11
N ARG A 334 -3.02 -23.24 -7.79
CA ARG A 334 -4.20 -23.07 -8.63
C ARG A 334 -5.43 -22.68 -7.81
N SER A 335 -6.17 -21.70 -8.32
CA SER A 335 -7.46 -21.29 -7.80
C SER A 335 -8.59 -21.89 -8.64
N ALA A 336 -9.69 -22.26 -8.00
CA ALA A 336 -10.85 -22.87 -8.63
C ALA A 336 -11.45 -21.98 -9.73
N HIS A 337 -11.48 -20.65 -9.53
CA HIS A 337 -11.99 -19.72 -10.54
C HIS A 337 -11.17 -19.74 -11.83
N LEU A 338 -9.83 -19.71 -11.71
CA LEU A 338 -8.93 -19.81 -12.86
C LEU A 338 -8.98 -21.18 -13.54
N ALA A 339 -9.32 -22.23 -12.79
CA ALA A 339 -9.50 -23.58 -13.31
C ALA A 339 -10.90 -23.85 -13.89
N GLY A 340 -11.80 -22.87 -13.87
CA GLY A 340 -13.16 -23.02 -14.39
C GLY A 340 -14.10 -23.83 -13.48
N PHE A 341 -13.79 -23.94 -12.20
CA PHE A 341 -14.62 -24.66 -11.22
C PHE A 341 -15.31 -23.72 -10.23
N THR A 342 -16.58 -24.00 -9.95
CA THR A 342 -17.30 -23.38 -8.83
C THR A 342 -16.83 -23.99 -7.51
N TYR A 343 -16.72 -23.17 -6.47
CA TYR A 343 -16.28 -23.60 -5.15
C TYR A 343 -17.42 -24.41 -4.53
N CYS A 344 -17.15 -25.47 -3.77
CA CYS A 344 -18.24 -26.19 -3.07
C CYS A 344 -19.07 -25.26 -2.16
N SER A 345 -18.47 -24.19 -1.62
CA SER A 345 -19.17 -23.20 -0.79
C SER A 345 -20.24 -22.42 -1.54
N PHE A 346 -20.01 -22.16 -2.83
CA PHE A 346 -20.88 -21.32 -3.68
C PHE A 346 -21.60 -22.13 -4.76
N ALA A 347 -21.49 -23.45 -4.69
CA ALA A 347 -22.18 -24.36 -5.59
C ALA A 347 -23.67 -24.39 -5.25
N PRO A 348 -24.55 -24.49 -6.25
CA PRO A 348 -25.97 -24.66 -5.96
C PRO A 348 -26.20 -26.03 -5.27
N PRO A 349 -27.19 -26.16 -4.37
CA PRO A 349 -27.35 -27.36 -3.54
C PRO A 349 -27.38 -28.68 -4.32
N GLU A 350 -27.99 -28.71 -5.50
CA GLU A 350 -28.07 -29.87 -6.39
C GLU A 350 -26.70 -30.38 -6.87
N ALA A 351 -25.68 -29.52 -6.93
CA ALA A 351 -24.32 -29.90 -7.33
C ALA A 351 -23.63 -30.78 -6.27
N LEU A 352 -24.09 -30.73 -5.02
CA LEU A 352 -23.55 -31.49 -3.88
C LEU A 352 -24.56 -32.49 -3.31
N GLN A 353 -25.56 -32.87 -4.12
CA GLN A 353 -26.54 -33.91 -3.82
C GLN A 353 -26.23 -35.26 -4.50
N GLY A 354 -26.90 -36.32 -4.04
CA GLY A 354 -26.67 -37.68 -4.52
C GLY A 354 -25.32 -38.30 -4.14
N GLU A 355 -24.91 -39.32 -4.89
CA GLU A 355 -23.60 -39.94 -4.77
C GLU A 355 -22.52 -38.98 -5.32
N LEU A 356 -21.49 -38.74 -4.51
CA LEU A 356 -20.38 -37.84 -4.82
C LEU A 356 -19.10 -38.66 -4.93
N ARG A 357 -18.32 -38.41 -5.98
CA ARG A 357 -17.00 -39.01 -6.17
C ARG A 357 -15.91 -37.95 -6.32
N VAL A 358 -14.71 -38.25 -5.86
CA VAL A 358 -13.54 -37.41 -6.08
C VAL A 358 -12.89 -37.79 -7.40
N VAL A 359 -12.60 -36.80 -8.23
CA VAL A 359 -11.95 -36.95 -9.54
C VAL A 359 -10.69 -36.08 -9.56
N GLU A 360 -9.60 -36.63 -10.09
CA GLU A 360 -8.39 -35.87 -10.35
C GLU A 360 -8.48 -35.12 -11.68
N VAL A 361 -8.14 -33.83 -11.68
CA VAL A 361 -8.11 -32.98 -12.86
C VAL A 361 -6.80 -32.21 -12.94
N LYS A 362 -6.33 -31.96 -14.17
CA LYS A 362 -5.20 -31.08 -14.46
C LYS A 362 -5.72 -29.91 -15.30
N PRO A 363 -6.03 -28.75 -14.69
CA PRO A 363 -6.64 -27.63 -15.40
C PRO A 363 -5.75 -27.10 -16.55
N PHE A 364 -4.43 -27.05 -16.33
CA PHE A 364 -3.46 -26.60 -17.32
C PHE A 364 -2.26 -27.55 -17.43
N GLU A 365 -1.53 -27.45 -18.54
CA GLU A 365 -0.27 -28.16 -18.72
C GLU A 365 0.75 -27.74 -17.65
N GLY A 366 1.35 -28.71 -16.98
CA GLY A 366 2.27 -28.50 -15.86
C GLY A 366 1.61 -28.45 -14.47
N ASP A 367 0.27 -28.38 -14.37
CA ASP A 367 -0.40 -28.43 -13.06
C ASP A 367 -0.29 -29.82 -12.41
N PRO A 368 -0.19 -29.90 -11.07
CA PRO A 368 -0.40 -31.15 -10.34
C PRO A 368 -1.87 -31.62 -10.46
N PRO A 369 -2.16 -32.90 -10.18
CA PRO A 369 -3.54 -33.36 -10.12
C PRO A 369 -4.28 -32.70 -8.95
N TYR A 370 -5.33 -31.94 -9.27
CA TYR A 370 -6.25 -31.32 -8.32
C TYR A 370 -7.48 -32.20 -8.10
N LEU A 371 -7.99 -32.23 -6.88
CA LEU A 371 -9.15 -33.02 -6.48
C LEU A 371 -10.41 -32.18 -6.63
N VAL A 372 -11.37 -32.65 -7.43
CA VAL A 372 -12.70 -32.05 -7.58
C VAL A 372 -13.79 -33.05 -7.20
N ILE A 373 -14.93 -32.55 -6.74
CA ILE A 373 -16.10 -33.35 -6.41
C ILE A 373 -17.02 -33.38 -7.63
N GLU A 374 -17.33 -34.58 -8.10
CA GLU A 374 -18.25 -34.82 -9.20
C GLU A 374 -19.50 -35.55 -8.70
N ASN A 375 -20.67 -35.03 -9.05
CA ASN A 375 -21.94 -35.70 -8.77
C ASN A 375 -22.32 -36.68 -9.89
N ALA A 376 -23.38 -37.47 -9.70
CA ALA A 376 -23.87 -38.42 -10.70
C ALA A 376 -24.27 -37.79 -12.05
N ALA A 377 -24.57 -36.49 -12.08
CA ALA A 377 -24.88 -35.74 -13.31
C ALA A 377 -23.62 -35.20 -14.03
N GLY A 378 -22.42 -35.48 -13.52
CA GLY A 378 -21.15 -35.00 -14.09
C GLY A 378 -20.81 -33.54 -13.76
N THR A 379 -21.57 -32.91 -12.86
CA THR A 379 -21.28 -31.54 -12.41
C THR A 379 -20.08 -31.57 -11.48
N ARG A 380 -19.09 -30.71 -11.73
CA ARG A 380 -17.82 -30.66 -10.98
C ARG A 380 -17.70 -29.39 -10.16
N THR A 381 -17.35 -29.55 -8.88
CA THR A 381 -17.08 -28.45 -7.95
C THR A 381 -15.76 -28.66 -7.23
N ALA A 382 -15.10 -27.58 -6.82
CA ALA A 382 -13.78 -27.65 -6.20
C ALA A 382 -13.88 -27.46 -4.67
N PRO A 383 -13.33 -28.39 -3.87
CA PRO A 383 -12.97 -28.11 -2.48
C PRO A 383 -11.89 -27.02 -2.44
N THR A 384 -12.11 -25.99 -1.61
CA THR A 384 -11.17 -24.87 -1.45
C THR A 384 -10.94 -24.56 0.03
N THR A 385 -9.99 -23.65 0.30
CA THR A 385 -9.76 -23.09 1.64
C THR A 385 -11.01 -22.40 2.21
N THR A 386 -11.80 -21.68 1.40
CA THR A 386 -13.11 -21.13 1.84
C THR A 386 -14.06 -22.23 2.30
N CYS A 387 -14.11 -23.37 1.61
CA CYS A 387 -14.92 -24.51 2.02
C CYS A 387 -14.46 -25.09 3.37
N ALA A 388 -13.14 -25.28 3.53
CA ALA A 388 -12.56 -25.77 4.76
C ALA A 388 -12.82 -24.83 5.96
N ALA A 389 -12.70 -23.51 5.74
CA ALA A 389 -12.97 -22.50 6.77
C ALA A 389 -14.44 -22.42 7.19
N ASN A 390 -15.38 -22.56 6.24
CA ASN A 390 -16.80 -22.70 6.54
C ASN A 390 -17.05 -23.95 7.40
N LEU A 391 -16.49 -25.11 7.02
CA LEU A 391 -16.70 -26.37 7.72
C LEU A 391 -16.18 -26.34 9.17
N LEU A 392 -15.08 -25.63 9.41
CA LEU A 392 -14.48 -25.47 10.74
C LEU A 392 -15.08 -24.31 11.55
N GLY A 393 -16.02 -23.54 10.99
CA GLY A 393 -16.71 -22.45 11.70
C GLY A 393 -15.91 -21.15 11.83
N TYR A 394 -14.88 -20.93 11.00
CA TYR A 394 -14.16 -19.65 10.95
C TYR A 394 -14.95 -18.55 10.21
N ILE A 395 -15.89 -18.95 9.35
CA ILE A 395 -16.76 -18.04 8.58
C ILE A 395 -18.14 -18.03 9.23
N ARG A 396 -18.66 -16.85 9.54
CA ARG A 396 -19.94 -16.67 10.24
C ARG A 396 -21.11 -16.58 9.25
N PRO A 397 -22.33 -16.99 9.65
CA PRO A 397 -23.52 -16.73 8.85
C PRO A 397 -23.67 -15.24 8.53
N GLY A 398 -23.85 -14.91 7.25
CA GLY A 398 -23.96 -13.54 6.76
C GLY A 398 -22.64 -12.90 6.30
N ASP A 399 -21.49 -13.55 6.54
CA ASP A 399 -20.23 -13.15 5.93
C ASP A 399 -20.29 -13.37 4.41
N TYR A 400 -19.57 -12.54 3.64
CA TYR A 400 -19.52 -12.65 2.17
C TYR A 400 -19.08 -14.04 1.68
N SER A 401 -18.19 -14.71 2.43
CA SER A 401 -17.66 -16.04 2.10
C SER A 401 -18.46 -17.19 2.70
N ALA A 402 -19.61 -16.93 3.33
CA ALA A 402 -20.48 -17.96 3.88
C ALA A 402 -21.05 -18.83 2.75
N GLY A 403 -20.94 -20.16 2.92
CA GLY A 403 -21.42 -21.13 1.94
C GLY A 403 -22.48 -22.09 2.49
N ASP A 404 -22.98 -22.97 1.63
CA ASP A 404 -23.93 -24.02 2.02
C ASP A 404 -23.25 -25.12 2.86
N LEU A 405 -23.29 -24.99 4.19
CA LEU A 405 -22.59 -25.89 5.10
C LEU A 405 -22.96 -27.38 4.93
N PRO A 406 -24.24 -27.79 4.73
CA PRO A 406 -24.59 -29.16 4.42
C PRO A 406 -23.92 -29.71 3.15
N GLY A 407 -23.94 -28.97 2.04
CA GLY A 407 -23.26 -29.34 0.80
C GLY A 407 -21.75 -29.45 0.99
N ILE A 408 -21.13 -28.46 1.66
CA ILE A 408 -19.69 -28.45 1.98
C ILE A 408 -19.31 -29.70 2.79
N ARG A 409 -20.09 -30.04 3.83
CA ARG A 409 -19.83 -31.21 4.66
C ARG A 409 -19.79 -32.49 3.83
N ARG A 410 -20.78 -32.70 2.94
CA ARG A 410 -20.82 -33.86 2.04
C ARG A 410 -19.64 -33.93 1.08
N ALA A 411 -19.23 -32.78 0.53
CA ALA A 411 -18.05 -32.68 -0.31
C ALA A 411 -16.77 -33.11 0.44
N PHE A 412 -16.61 -32.66 1.69
CA PHE A 412 -15.45 -33.00 2.52
C PHE A 412 -15.52 -34.43 3.09
N GLU A 413 -16.70 -35.02 3.28
CA GLU A 413 -16.86 -36.44 3.61
C GLU A 413 -16.43 -37.34 2.45
N ALA A 414 -16.79 -36.99 1.20
CA ALA A 414 -16.29 -37.66 0.01
C ALA A 414 -14.77 -37.52 -0.12
N LEU A 415 -14.23 -36.32 0.17
CA LEU A 415 -12.79 -36.06 0.18
C LEU A 415 -12.06 -36.85 1.27
N ALA A 416 -12.61 -36.93 2.48
CA ALA A 416 -12.05 -37.72 3.58
C ALA A 416 -12.02 -39.21 3.24
N SER A 417 -13.10 -39.73 2.66
CA SER A 417 -13.17 -41.12 2.20
C SER A 417 -12.12 -41.43 1.13
N HIS A 418 -11.90 -40.50 0.18
CA HIS A 418 -10.89 -40.65 -0.86
C HIS A 418 -9.45 -40.59 -0.33
N LEU A 419 -9.19 -39.73 0.67
CA LEU A 419 -7.88 -39.55 1.27
C LEU A 419 -7.58 -40.53 2.41
N GLY A 420 -8.54 -41.37 2.80
CA GLY A 420 -8.39 -42.28 3.94
C GLY A 420 -8.28 -41.56 5.30
N SER A 421 -8.95 -40.41 5.46
CA SER A 421 -9.00 -39.65 6.72
C SER A 421 -10.25 -39.99 7.53
N ASP A 422 -10.20 -39.82 8.85
CA ASP A 422 -11.28 -40.24 9.76
C ASP A 422 -12.50 -39.31 9.72
N SER A 423 -12.32 -38.04 9.31
CA SER A 423 -13.41 -37.05 9.26
C SER A 423 -13.21 -35.93 8.24
N ALA A 424 -14.32 -35.31 7.84
CA ALA A 424 -14.35 -34.14 7.00
C ALA A 424 -13.64 -32.93 7.65
N GLU A 425 -13.79 -32.75 8.96
CA GLU A 425 -13.16 -31.70 9.75
C GLU A 425 -11.64 -31.86 9.83
N GLU A 426 -11.12 -33.10 9.90
CA GLU A 426 -9.69 -33.35 9.87
C GLU A 426 -9.07 -32.94 8.52
N VAL A 427 -9.74 -33.29 7.42
CA VAL A 427 -9.30 -32.87 6.08
C VAL A 427 -9.37 -31.35 5.93
N ALA A 428 -10.45 -30.71 6.37
CA ALA A 428 -10.56 -29.26 6.36
C ALA A 428 -9.43 -28.59 7.15
N ARG A 429 -9.09 -29.13 8.32
CA ARG A 429 -7.95 -28.61 9.11
C ARG A 429 -6.64 -28.75 8.34
N LYS A 430 -6.36 -29.91 7.75
CA LYS A 430 -5.17 -30.12 6.91
C LYS A 430 -5.11 -29.14 5.73
N VAL A 431 -6.24 -28.85 5.08
CA VAL A 431 -6.32 -27.85 4.00
C VAL A 431 -5.88 -26.46 4.50
N LEU A 432 -6.44 -25.98 5.62
CA LEU A 432 -6.05 -24.68 6.17
C LEU A 432 -4.63 -24.68 6.72
N GLU A 433 -4.15 -25.81 7.27
CA GLU A 433 -2.77 -25.96 7.73
C GLU A 433 -1.77 -25.78 6.60
N ARG A 434 -2.01 -26.43 5.46
CA ARG A 434 -1.17 -26.29 4.26
C ARG A 434 -1.22 -24.90 3.67
N ALA A 435 -2.39 -24.26 3.66
CA ALA A 435 -2.51 -22.86 3.25
C ALA A 435 -1.69 -21.93 4.15
N ALA A 436 -1.81 -22.08 5.48
CA ALA A 436 -1.07 -21.28 6.45
C ALA A 436 0.45 -21.53 6.37
N ASP A 437 0.90 -22.77 6.18
CA ASP A 437 2.31 -23.12 6.04
C ASP A 437 3.00 -22.39 4.87
N ARG A 438 2.24 -22.04 3.82
CA ARG A 438 2.73 -21.25 2.69
C ARG A 438 2.81 -19.75 2.98
N ILE A 439 2.04 -19.23 3.93
CA ILE A 439 1.94 -17.80 4.25
C ILE A 439 2.87 -17.40 5.41
N ILE A 440 2.95 -18.23 6.46
CA ILE A 440 3.72 -17.96 7.69
C ILE A 440 5.17 -17.55 7.42
N PRO A 441 5.93 -18.19 6.51
CA PRO A 441 7.32 -17.79 6.23
C PRO A 441 7.43 -16.33 5.79
N THR A 442 6.54 -15.88 4.90
CA THR A 442 6.51 -14.51 4.40
C THR A 442 6.10 -13.52 5.49
N CYS A 443 5.11 -13.87 6.34
CA CYS A 443 4.77 -13.05 7.51
C CYS A 443 5.98 -12.85 8.43
N ARG A 444 6.67 -13.95 8.77
CA ARG A 444 7.86 -13.90 9.65
C ARG A 444 9.01 -13.11 9.02
N GLN A 445 9.20 -13.25 7.70
CA GLN A 445 10.19 -12.48 6.96
C GLN A 445 9.89 -10.97 7.05
N LEU A 446 8.67 -10.53 6.74
CA LEU A 446 8.28 -9.12 6.82
C LEU A 446 8.47 -8.54 8.22
N LEU A 447 8.03 -9.26 9.26
CA LEU A 447 8.22 -8.85 10.66
C LEU A 447 9.70 -8.77 11.04
N SER A 448 10.53 -9.66 10.49
CA SER A 448 11.96 -9.67 10.76
C SER A 448 12.69 -8.53 10.07
N GLU A 449 12.42 -8.30 8.78
CA GLU A 449 12.98 -7.21 7.99
C GLU A 449 12.69 -5.84 8.65
N ALA A 450 11.50 -5.69 9.22
CA ALA A 450 11.08 -4.47 9.91
C ALA A 450 11.45 -4.39 11.39
N ARG A 451 12.13 -5.40 11.95
CA ARG A 451 12.52 -5.50 13.38
C ARG A 451 11.33 -5.35 14.34
N MET A 452 10.23 -6.05 14.06
CA MET A 452 8.99 -5.98 14.85
C MET A 452 8.78 -7.21 15.76
N GLN A 453 9.81 -8.01 16.03
CA GLN A 453 9.66 -9.28 16.78
C GLN A 453 9.26 -9.09 18.26
N ASP A 454 9.64 -7.96 18.86
CA ASP A 454 9.28 -7.61 20.25
C ASP A 454 8.10 -6.62 20.35
N ARG A 455 7.47 -6.30 19.21
CA ARG A 455 6.30 -5.40 19.14
C ARG A 455 5.02 -6.21 19.25
N ALA A 456 3.94 -5.55 19.65
CA ALA A 456 2.62 -6.17 19.65
C ALA A 456 2.02 -6.00 18.26
N VAL A 457 1.80 -7.11 17.56
CA VAL A 457 1.36 -7.11 16.16
C VAL A 457 0.06 -7.88 16.04
N LYS A 458 -0.88 -7.36 15.26
CA LYS A 458 -2.12 -8.05 14.88
C LYS A 458 -2.15 -8.38 13.38
N LEU A 459 -2.92 -9.41 13.01
CA LEU A 459 -3.27 -9.69 11.62
C LEU A 459 -4.57 -8.95 11.27
N LEU A 460 -4.55 -8.17 10.20
CA LEU A 460 -5.73 -7.49 9.68
C LEU A 460 -6.16 -8.15 8.37
N GLY A 461 -7.43 -8.56 8.28
CA GLY A 461 -7.96 -9.22 7.10
C GLY A 461 -8.85 -8.31 6.27
N GLY A 462 -8.54 -8.20 4.98
CA GLY A 462 -9.35 -7.56 3.95
C GLY A 462 -9.57 -8.49 2.75
N GLY A 463 -10.51 -8.16 1.87
CA GLY A 463 -10.87 -8.96 0.70
C GLY A 463 -11.93 -10.04 1.00
N GLY A 464 -12.61 -10.51 -0.05
CA GLY A 464 -13.69 -11.49 0.09
C GLY A 464 -13.25 -12.86 0.62
N GLY A 465 -11.96 -13.19 0.55
CA GLY A 465 -11.37 -14.40 1.10
C GLY A 465 -10.83 -14.24 2.53
N ALA A 466 -10.92 -13.07 3.16
CA ALA A 466 -10.27 -12.79 4.44
C ALA A 466 -10.63 -13.81 5.53
N GLY A 467 -11.93 -14.11 5.67
CA GLY A 467 -12.43 -15.09 6.65
C GLY A 467 -11.96 -16.53 6.39
N ALA A 468 -11.52 -16.84 5.17
CA ALA A 468 -11.01 -18.18 4.83
C ALA A 468 -9.57 -18.43 5.31
N ILE A 469 -8.77 -17.36 5.47
CA ILE A 469 -7.33 -17.48 5.71
C ILE A 469 -6.91 -16.84 7.04
N VAL A 470 -7.33 -15.59 7.29
CA VAL A 470 -6.76 -14.77 8.37
C VAL A 470 -7.01 -15.34 9.77
N PRO A 471 -8.23 -15.81 10.13
CA PRO A 471 -8.49 -16.34 11.47
C PRO A 471 -7.63 -17.57 11.80
N PHE A 472 -7.57 -18.54 10.88
CA PHE A 472 -6.79 -19.77 11.08
C PHE A 472 -5.28 -19.47 11.08
N LEU A 473 -4.82 -18.58 10.20
CA LEU A 473 -3.43 -18.13 10.18
C LEU A 473 -3.04 -17.46 11.51
N ALA A 474 -3.91 -16.61 12.06
CA ALA A 474 -3.69 -15.94 13.34
C ALA A 474 -3.55 -16.94 14.48
N GLU A 475 -4.42 -17.96 14.53
CA GLU A 475 -4.33 -19.07 15.48
C GLU A 475 -2.99 -19.81 15.37
N ARG A 476 -2.57 -20.17 14.15
CA ARG A 476 -1.29 -20.86 13.89
C ARG A 476 -0.06 -20.02 14.27
N MET A 477 -0.18 -18.70 14.19
CA MET A 477 0.90 -17.76 14.55
C MET A 477 0.85 -17.33 16.03
N GLY A 478 -0.26 -17.59 16.74
CA GLY A 478 -0.48 -17.09 18.10
C GLY A 478 -0.63 -15.56 18.15
N LEU A 479 -1.22 -14.96 17.10
CA LEU A 479 -1.41 -13.51 16.99
C LEU A 479 -2.91 -13.14 17.10
N PRO A 480 -3.24 -11.96 17.64
CA PRO A 480 -4.59 -11.43 17.52
C PRO A 480 -4.91 -11.11 16.05
N PHE A 481 -6.19 -11.12 15.71
CA PHE A 481 -6.65 -10.70 14.39
C PHE A 481 -7.93 -9.89 14.44
N GLU A 482 -8.17 -9.15 13.36
CA GLU A 482 -9.39 -8.41 13.11
C GLU A 482 -9.72 -8.49 11.62
N LEU A 483 -10.98 -8.80 11.30
CA LEU A 483 -11.47 -8.76 9.92
C LEU A 483 -12.18 -7.44 9.68
N ALA A 484 -11.90 -6.80 8.56
CA ALA A 484 -12.57 -5.57 8.20
C ALA A 484 -14.08 -5.78 8.04
N ARG A 485 -14.88 -4.83 8.53
CA ARG A 485 -16.31 -4.81 8.20
C ARG A 485 -16.46 -4.59 6.69
N ARG A 486 -17.24 -5.46 6.04
CA ARG A 486 -17.37 -5.49 4.57
C ARG A 486 -16.02 -5.65 3.87
N ALA A 487 -15.24 -6.63 4.35
CA ALA A 487 -13.91 -6.95 3.83
C ALA A 487 -13.89 -7.13 2.31
N GLU A 488 -14.96 -7.63 1.71
CA GLU A 488 -15.09 -7.82 0.26
C GLU A 488 -14.97 -6.54 -0.56
N VAL A 489 -15.24 -5.37 0.02
CA VAL A 489 -15.11 -4.05 -0.63
C VAL A 489 -14.05 -3.17 0.05
N ILE A 490 -13.10 -3.77 0.78
CA ILE A 490 -12.12 -3.01 1.58
C ILE A 490 -11.29 -2.04 0.75
N SER A 491 -10.93 -2.41 -0.47
CA SER A 491 -10.14 -1.58 -1.38
C SER A 491 -10.95 -0.38 -1.89
N ALA A 492 -12.25 -0.56 -2.13
CA ALA A 492 -13.15 0.57 -2.42
C ALA A 492 -13.32 1.52 -1.20
N ILE A 493 -13.40 0.97 0.02
CA ILE A 493 -13.38 1.77 1.26
C ILE A 493 -12.08 2.58 1.35
N GLY A 494 -10.95 1.94 1.10
CA GLY A 494 -9.65 2.57 1.10
C GLY A 494 -9.52 3.70 0.09
N ALA A 495 -10.01 3.49 -1.12
CA ALA A 495 -10.09 4.54 -2.14
C ALA A 495 -10.91 5.73 -1.64
N ALA A 496 -12.09 5.50 -1.04
CA ALA A 496 -12.97 6.56 -0.52
C ALA A 496 -12.36 7.38 0.63
N LEU A 497 -11.51 6.75 1.45
CA LEU A 497 -10.89 7.35 2.63
C LEU A 497 -9.52 7.96 2.36
N ALA A 498 -8.83 7.53 1.31
CA ALA A 498 -7.45 7.92 1.05
C ALA A 498 -7.26 9.44 0.97
N MET A 499 -6.14 9.89 1.53
CA MET A 499 -5.74 11.28 1.55
C MET A 499 -4.84 11.59 0.35
N VAL A 500 -4.85 12.86 -0.07
CA VAL A 500 -3.84 13.37 -0.99
C VAL A 500 -2.49 13.15 -0.36
N ARG A 501 -1.55 12.59 -1.13
CA ARG A 501 -0.19 12.38 -0.67
C ARG A 501 0.76 12.84 -1.74
N GLU A 502 1.89 13.43 -1.34
CA GLU A 502 3.03 13.66 -2.21
C GLU A 502 4.33 13.44 -1.44
N THR A 503 5.35 12.94 -2.13
CA THR A 503 6.68 12.72 -1.57
C THR A 503 7.71 13.41 -2.45
N ILE A 504 8.36 14.44 -1.91
CA ILE A 504 9.48 15.12 -2.57
C ILE A 504 10.78 14.57 -1.99
N GLU A 505 11.69 14.15 -2.85
CA GLU A 505 12.99 13.62 -2.47
C GLU A 505 14.09 14.40 -3.16
N LYS A 506 15.15 14.74 -2.41
CA LYS A 506 16.33 15.40 -2.93
C LYS A 506 17.59 14.80 -2.33
N ASN A 507 18.63 14.71 -3.15
CA ASN A 507 19.96 14.39 -2.65
C ASN A 507 20.59 15.65 -2.05
N LEU A 508 20.82 15.64 -0.74
CA LEU A 508 21.40 16.76 0.01
C LEU A 508 22.53 16.23 0.90
N VAL A 509 23.73 16.74 0.67
CA VAL A 509 24.89 16.48 1.52
C VAL A 509 24.84 17.47 2.69
N ASP A 510 24.84 16.97 3.92
CA ASP A 510 24.74 17.78 5.14
C ASP A 510 23.61 18.84 5.08
N PRO A 511 22.33 18.41 4.99
CA PRO A 511 21.21 19.31 4.72
C PRO A 511 21.08 20.41 5.77
N THR A 512 20.95 21.66 5.32
CA THR A 512 20.76 22.81 6.21
C THR A 512 19.30 22.94 6.63
N ARG A 513 19.05 23.77 7.66
CA ARG A 513 17.70 24.15 8.09
C ARG A 513 16.85 24.71 6.93
N GLU A 514 17.45 25.56 6.11
CA GLU A 514 16.76 26.18 4.97
C GLU A 514 16.39 25.13 3.93
N ASP A 515 17.25 24.13 3.70
CA ASP A 515 16.95 23.02 2.80
C ASP A 515 15.76 22.19 3.28
N LEU A 516 15.74 21.82 4.57
CA LEU A 516 14.63 21.06 5.16
C LEU A 516 13.32 21.85 5.09
N SER A 517 13.35 23.14 5.42
CA SER A 517 12.18 24.02 5.36
C SER A 517 11.67 24.20 3.94
N ARG A 518 12.57 24.36 2.96
CA ARG A 518 12.23 24.49 1.54
C ARG A 518 11.58 23.21 1.03
N LEU A 519 12.18 22.05 1.29
CA LEU A 519 11.65 20.75 0.87
C LEU A 519 10.27 20.47 1.48
N ARG A 520 10.09 20.81 2.76
CA ARG A 520 8.78 20.73 3.44
C ARG A 520 7.74 21.61 2.75
N SER A 521 8.07 22.87 2.46
CA SER A 521 7.17 23.81 1.78
C SER A 521 6.83 23.37 0.36
N GLU A 522 7.78 22.77 -0.36
CA GLU A 522 7.53 22.17 -1.68
C GLU A 522 6.52 21.02 -1.60
N ALA A 523 6.67 20.11 -0.64
CA ALA A 523 5.74 18.99 -0.44
C ALA A 523 4.33 19.47 -0.03
N GLU A 524 4.24 20.44 0.88
CA GLU A 524 2.97 21.06 1.30
C GLU A 524 2.23 21.70 0.12
N LYS A 525 2.94 22.53 -0.66
CA LYS A 525 2.36 23.17 -1.85
C LYS A 525 1.92 22.16 -2.90
N ALA A 526 2.60 21.03 -3.01
CA ALA A 526 2.22 19.98 -3.96
C ALA A 526 0.85 19.38 -3.61
N VAL A 527 0.63 18.97 -2.35
CA VAL A 527 -0.67 18.40 -1.94
C VAL A 527 -1.80 19.42 -1.97
N VAL A 528 -1.54 20.70 -1.64
CA VAL A 528 -2.55 21.77 -1.73
C VAL A 528 -2.97 22.00 -3.19
N ARG A 529 -2.03 21.97 -4.13
CA ARG A 529 -2.32 22.08 -5.57
C ARG A 529 -3.19 20.93 -6.08
N MET A 530 -3.02 19.74 -5.50
CA MET A 530 -3.83 18.56 -5.80
C MET A 530 -5.21 18.60 -5.12
N GLY A 531 -5.52 19.66 -4.37
CA GLY A 531 -6.83 19.90 -3.76
C GLY A 531 -6.89 19.62 -2.25
N ALA A 532 -5.77 19.36 -1.57
CA ALA A 532 -5.79 19.22 -0.12
C ALA A 532 -6.11 20.54 0.58
N ASP A 533 -6.94 20.51 1.62
CA ASP A 533 -7.16 21.64 2.52
C ASP A 533 -5.84 21.93 3.27
N PRO A 534 -5.26 23.14 3.14
CA PRO A 534 -4.04 23.53 3.84
C PRO A 534 -4.08 23.28 5.34
N ALA A 535 -5.27 23.43 5.96
CA ALA A 535 -5.45 23.25 7.40
C ALA A 535 -5.44 21.77 7.85
N SER A 536 -5.43 20.84 6.90
CA SER A 536 -5.36 19.39 7.11
C SER A 536 -3.99 18.79 6.77
N VAL A 537 -3.07 19.58 6.22
CA VAL A 537 -1.79 19.05 5.71
C VAL A 537 -0.83 18.75 6.85
N GLU A 538 -0.34 17.52 6.88
CA GLU A 538 0.75 17.06 7.74
C GLU A 538 1.97 16.73 6.87
N VAL A 539 3.16 17.14 7.29
CA VAL A 539 4.42 16.86 6.58
C VAL A 539 5.39 16.13 7.50
N THR A 540 5.87 14.98 7.06
CA THR A 540 6.94 14.21 7.72
C THR A 540 8.23 14.34 6.91
N VAL A 541 9.34 14.65 7.58
CA VAL A 541 10.66 14.73 6.95
C VAL A 541 11.54 13.60 7.47
N GLU A 542 12.12 12.83 6.55
CA GLU A 542 13.05 11.74 6.83
C GLU A 542 14.43 12.09 6.24
N VAL A 543 15.48 11.90 7.03
CA VAL A 543 16.87 12.11 6.60
C VAL A 543 17.61 10.77 6.64
N ASP A 544 18.09 10.33 5.48
CA ASP A 544 19.00 9.19 5.31
C ASP A 544 20.41 9.75 5.04
N ALA A 545 21.17 9.95 6.12
CA ALA A 545 22.52 10.52 6.07
C ALA A 545 23.51 9.62 5.31
N GLN A 546 23.28 8.29 5.27
CA GLN A 546 24.16 7.38 4.53
C GLN A 546 24.01 7.53 3.03
N LYS A 547 22.82 7.88 2.56
CA LYS A 547 22.51 8.08 1.14
C LYS A 547 22.49 9.55 0.71
N ASN A 548 22.81 10.47 1.61
CA ASN A 548 22.64 11.92 1.38
C ASN A 548 21.26 12.22 0.81
N LEU A 549 20.22 11.66 1.42
CA LEU A 549 18.85 11.71 0.92
C LEU A 549 17.95 12.33 1.96
N VAL A 550 17.20 13.36 1.57
CA VAL A 550 16.13 13.92 2.39
C VAL A 550 14.81 13.72 1.65
N ARG A 551 13.82 13.26 2.41
CA ARG A 551 12.45 13.03 1.93
C ARG A 551 11.49 13.86 2.74
N ALA A 552 10.64 14.62 2.08
CA ALA A 552 9.46 15.24 2.69
C ALA A 552 8.20 14.58 2.13
N THR A 553 7.42 13.93 2.99
CA THR A 553 6.13 13.35 2.64
C THR A 553 5.02 14.22 3.22
N ALA A 554 4.19 14.81 2.36
CA ALA A 554 3.01 15.56 2.77
C ALA A 554 1.73 14.72 2.55
N THR A 555 0.79 14.80 3.47
CA THR A 555 -0.53 14.17 3.37
C THR A 555 -1.64 15.15 3.80
N GLY A 556 -2.77 15.19 3.09
CA GLY A 556 -3.90 16.06 3.44
C GLY A 556 -5.23 15.60 2.83
N SER A 557 -6.35 16.07 3.40
CA SER A 557 -7.70 15.73 2.94
C SER A 557 -8.24 16.71 1.89
N VAL A 558 -8.97 16.24 0.87
CA VAL A 558 -9.46 17.06 -0.26
C VAL A 558 -10.61 18.03 0.07
N GLU A 559 -11.34 17.80 1.16
CA GLU A 559 -12.39 18.71 1.64
C GLU A 559 -12.62 18.41 3.13
N PHE A 560 -13.16 19.36 3.91
CA PHE A 560 -13.46 19.20 5.34
C PHE A 560 -14.25 17.89 5.57
N VAL A 561 -13.56 16.80 5.89
CA VAL A 561 -14.13 15.83 6.81
C VAL A 561 -14.43 16.66 8.05
N ALA A 562 -15.65 16.60 8.57
CA ALA A 562 -16.04 17.40 9.73
C ALA A 562 -14.88 17.32 10.74
N ARG A 563 -14.20 18.46 10.96
CA ARG A 563 -13.02 18.52 11.82
C ARG A 563 -13.34 17.84 13.14
N ASP A 564 -14.59 17.91 13.58
CA ASP A 564 -15.12 17.26 14.77
C ASP A 564 -15.08 15.72 14.77
N VAL A 565 -15.25 15.02 13.64
CA VAL A 565 -15.17 13.52 13.60
C VAL A 565 -13.72 13.05 13.53
N LEU A 566 -12.84 13.85 12.92
CA LEU A 566 -11.39 13.61 12.88
C LEU A 566 -10.62 14.33 14.01
N ALA A 567 -11.26 15.09 14.89
CA ALA A 567 -10.58 15.81 15.98
C ALA A 567 -11.28 15.67 17.33
N ALA A 568 -12.35 14.87 17.42
CA ALA A 568 -12.92 14.49 18.70
C ALA A 568 -11.84 13.76 19.52
N ASP A 569 -11.47 14.40 20.62
CA ASP A 569 -10.68 13.75 21.66
C ASP A 569 -11.58 12.70 22.32
N VAL A 570 -11.19 11.43 22.22
CA VAL A 570 -11.93 10.34 22.84
C VAL A 570 -11.71 10.34 24.35
N GLY A 571 -12.56 9.62 25.08
CA GLY A 571 -12.34 9.45 26.52
C GLY A 571 -11.06 8.64 26.80
N GLU A 572 -10.47 8.80 27.98
CA GLU A 572 -9.33 7.98 28.42
C GLU A 572 -9.64 6.48 28.37
N GLU A 573 -10.87 6.07 28.71
CA GLU A 573 -11.27 4.67 28.67
C GLU A 573 -11.29 4.10 27.24
N GLU A 574 -11.68 4.89 26.24
CA GLU A 574 -11.64 4.47 24.84
C GLU A 574 -10.19 4.26 24.38
N ARG A 575 -9.25 5.14 24.77
CA ARG A 575 -7.82 4.94 24.52
C ARG A 575 -7.28 3.68 25.19
N LEU A 576 -7.65 3.46 26.45
CA LEU A 576 -7.25 2.26 27.19
C LEU A 576 -7.84 0.99 26.55
N CYS A 577 -9.05 1.04 25.99
CA CYS A 577 -9.63 -0.05 25.22
C CYS A 577 -8.77 -0.37 23.99
N THR A 578 -8.44 0.64 23.17
CA THR A 578 -7.57 0.45 21.99
C THR A 578 -6.18 -0.09 22.38
N LEU A 579 -5.61 0.38 23.48
CA LEU A 579 -4.32 -0.13 23.98
C LEU A 579 -4.41 -1.59 24.43
N ARG A 580 -5.48 -1.98 25.13
CA ARG A 580 -5.73 -3.37 25.54
C ARG A 580 -5.89 -4.29 24.32
N GLU A 581 -6.59 -3.84 23.29
CA GLU A 581 -6.77 -4.56 22.02
C GLU A 581 -5.46 -4.70 21.22
N ALA A 582 -4.62 -3.66 21.25
CA ALA A 582 -3.33 -3.67 20.58
C ALA A 582 -2.24 -4.44 21.36
N SER A 583 -2.42 -4.65 22.66
CA SER A 583 -1.46 -5.32 23.54
C SER A 583 -1.78 -6.82 23.77
N PRO A 584 -0.79 -7.65 24.14
CA PRO A 584 -1.06 -8.99 24.64
C PRO A 584 -2.08 -9.01 25.80
N GLN A 585 -2.88 -10.07 25.88
CA GLN A 585 -3.77 -10.30 27.02
C GLN A 585 -2.93 -10.30 28.32
N ASP A 586 -3.43 -9.63 29.37
CA ASP A 586 -2.81 -9.40 30.68
C ASP A 586 -1.86 -8.18 30.84
N GLU A 587 -1.84 -7.25 29.88
CA GLU A 587 -1.10 -5.98 30.06
C GLU A 587 -1.94 -4.88 30.75
N GLU A 588 -1.39 -4.34 31.86
CA GLU A 588 -1.93 -3.15 32.52
C GLU A 588 -1.28 -1.89 31.94
N HIS A 589 -2.10 -0.90 31.59
CA HIS A 589 -1.68 0.37 30.99
C HIS A 589 -1.82 1.52 31.99
N THR A 590 -0.80 2.36 32.11
CA THR A 590 -0.79 3.54 32.99
C THR A 590 -0.44 4.80 32.21
N CYS A 591 -1.25 5.86 32.32
CA CYS A 591 -0.95 7.16 31.71
C CYS A 591 0.29 7.80 32.38
N LEU A 592 1.21 8.33 31.57
CA LEU A 592 2.45 8.99 31.99
C LEU A 592 2.43 10.50 31.76
N GLY A 593 1.58 10.99 30.85
CA GLY A 593 1.48 12.40 30.52
C GLY A 593 0.85 12.66 29.16
N GLN A 594 0.69 13.93 28.80
CA GLN A 594 0.06 14.38 27.55
C GLN A 594 0.64 15.70 27.05
N THR A 595 0.52 15.97 25.74
CA THR A 595 0.94 17.23 25.08
C THR A 595 -0.24 18.07 24.57
N GLY A 596 -1.47 17.70 24.96
CA GLY A 596 -2.72 18.32 24.48
C GLY A 596 -3.32 17.65 23.24
N PHE A 597 -2.54 16.85 22.51
CA PHE A 597 -3.05 15.97 21.44
C PHE A 597 -2.56 14.53 21.57
N TYR A 598 -1.33 14.32 22.04
CA TYR A 598 -0.81 12.98 22.31
C TYR A 598 -0.92 12.62 23.78
N TYR A 599 -1.16 11.34 24.03
CA TYR A 599 -1.25 10.73 25.35
C TYR A 599 -0.24 9.58 25.42
N LEU A 600 0.59 9.60 26.47
CA LEU A 600 1.65 8.63 26.68
C LEU A 600 1.25 7.63 27.75
N TYR A 601 1.42 6.36 27.45
CA TYR A 601 1.11 5.27 28.37
C TYR A 601 2.33 4.35 28.53
N ARG A 602 2.34 3.63 29.65
CA ARG A 602 3.25 2.51 29.87
C ARG A 602 2.45 1.26 30.14
N SER A 603 2.76 0.20 29.40
CA SER A 603 2.29 -1.14 29.74
C SER A 603 3.36 -1.94 30.47
N ARG A 604 2.93 -2.85 31.33
CA ARG A 604 3.81 -3.81 32.02
C ARG A 604 3.23 -5.21 31.94
N ARG A 605 4.10 -6.17 31.64
CA ARG A 605 3.78 -7.60 31.62
C ARG A 605 4.86 -8.40 32.31
N GLN A 606 4.44 -9.41 33.06
CA GLN A 606 5.37 -10.40 33.59
C GLN A 606 5.42 -11.62 32.66
N VAL A 607 6.56 -11.85 32.04
CA VAL A 607 6.80 -13.01 31.19
C VAL A 607 7.53 -14.08 31.98
N ARG A 608 6.98 -15.30 31.99
CA ARG A 608 7.62 -16.48 32.58
C ARG A 608 8.56 -17.10 31.54
N ARG A 609 9.83 -17.30 31.90
CA ARG A 609 10.85 -18.02 31.12
C ARG A 609 11.28 -19.29 31.87
N LEU A 610 11.86 -20.25 31.13
CA LEU A 610 12.34 -21.54 31.67
C LEU A 610 11.28 -22.26 32.52
N PHE A 611 10.16 -22.67 31.90
CA PHE A 611 9.06 -23.39 32.56
C PHE A 611 8.50 -22.71 33.82
N GLY A 612 8.66 -21.39 33.97
CA GLY A 612 8.14 -20.61 35.10
C GLY A 612 9.15 -20.30 36.20
N LEU A 613 10.41 -20.75 36.08
CA LEU A 613 11.46 -20.52 37.07
C LEU A 613 11.99 -19.08 37.05
N LEU A 614 11.96 -18.41 35.90
CA LEU A 614 12.41 -17.03 35.74
C LEU A 614 11.25 -16.12 35.38
N ARG A 615 11.14 -14.99 36.09
CA ARG A 615 10.17 -13.94 35.81
C ARG A 615 10.92 -12.74 35.23
N GLN A 616 10.53 -12.32 34.03
CA GLN A 616 11.06 -11.12 33.39
C GLN A 616 9.93 -10.11 33.23
N ASN A 617 10.10 -8.92 33.80
CA ASN A 617 9.17 -7.82 33.58
C ASN A 617 9.51 -7.17 32.24
N ARG A 618 8.57 -7.19 31.30
CA ARG A 618 8.62 -6.41 30.08
C ARG A 618 7.79 -5.14 30.29
N GLN A 619 8.31 -4.02 29.77
CA GLN A 619 7.58 -2.76 29.73
C GLN A 619 7.58 -2.24 28.30
N THR A 620 6.55 -1.49 27.95
CA THR A 620 6.42 -0.84 26.64
C THR A 620 5.89 0.56 26.86
N LEU A 621 6.48 1.54 26.17
CA LEU A 621 5.88 2.87 26.07
C LEU A 621 4.97 2.93 24.85
N TRP A 622 3.83 3.57 25.01
CA TRP A 622 2.83 3.75 23.97
C TRP A 622 2.51 5.22 23.83
N VAL A 623 2.35 5.68 22.59
CA VAL A 623 1.83 7.01 22.29
C VAL A 623 0.54 6.82 21.51
N THR A 624 -0.54 7.41 22.00
CA THR A 624 -1.82 7.49 21.28
C THR A 624 -2.10 8.94 20.89
N ASP A 625 -2.79 9.15 19.77
CA ASP A 625 -3.34 10.47 19.44
C ASP A 625 -4.67 10.73 20.18
N GLY A 626 -5.24 11.93 20.00
CA GLY A 626 -6.49 12.32 20.62
C GLY A 626 -7.66 11.38 20.32
N ARG A 627 -7.59 10.57 19.25
CA ARG A 627 -8.64 9.59 18.88
C ARG A 627 -8.41 8.21 19.46
N GLY A 628 -7.35 8.03 20.26
CA GLY A 628 -6.94 6.74 20.78
C GLY A 628 -6.22 5.83 19.80
N ASN A 629 -5.88 6.32 18.60
CA ASN A 629 -5.06 5.54 17.68
C ASN A 629 -3.65 5.41 18.25
N VAL A 630 -3.11 4.19 18.31
CA VAL A 630 -1.70 4.00 18.62
C VAL A 630 -0.86 4.56 17.47
N ARG A 631 0.10 5.43 17.81
CA ARG A 631 1.00 6.10 16.86
C ARG A 631 2.45 5.68 17.01
N LEU A 632 2.82 5.18 18.18
CA LEU A 632 4.17 4.71 18.47
C LEU A 632 4.14 3.67 19.57
N GLN A 633 4.91 2.60 19.38
CA GLN A 633 5.22 1.61 20.41
C GLN A 633 6.75 1.56 20.58
N VAL A 634 7.22 1.69 21.82
CA VAL A 634 8.65 1.56 22.17
C VAL A 634 8.81 0.45 23.22
N PRO A 635 8.94 -0.82 22.80
CA PRO A 635 9.22 -1.93 23.71
C PRO A 635 10.54 -1.69 24.43
N GLY A 636 10.55 -1.84 25.76
CA GLY A 636 11.74 -1.61 26.60
C GLY A 636 12.19 -0.14 26.68
N GLY A 637 11.42 0.80 26.14
CA GLY A 637 11.80 2.20 26.06
C GLY A 637 11.89 2.92 27.41
N VAL A 638 12.63 4.02 27.42
CA VAL A 638 12.77 4.95 28.55
C VAL A 638 12.12 6.29 28.18
N LEU A 639 11.34 6.85 29.09
CA LEU A 639 10.68 8.14 28.91
C LEU A 639 11.39 9.19 29.76
N GLN A 640 11.79 10.31 29.13
CA GLN A 640 12.22 11.52 29.81
C GLN A 640 11.23 12.64 29.48
N GLN A 641 10.61 13.24 30.52
CA GLN A 641 9.77 14.42 30.37
C GLN A 641 10.61 15.69 30.59
N THR A 642 10.37 16.71 29.77
CA THR A 642 10.96 18.06 29.86
C THR A 642 9.91 19.10 29.42
N ARG A 643 10.34 20.34 29.20
CA ARG A 643 9.53 21.45 28.68
C ARG A 643 10.15 22.03 27.42
N GLY A 644 9.35 22.70 26.59
CA GLY A 644 9.82 23.32 25.34
C GLY A 644 11.08 24.17 25.51
N GLY A 645 11.13 25.01 26.56
CA GLY A 645 12.27 25.89 26.84
C GLY A 645 13.55 25.18 27.32
N SER A 646 13.46 23.93 27.77
CA SER A 646 14.58 23.14 28.29
C SER A 646 14.96 21.95 27.41
N LEU A 647 14.20 21.68 26.35
CA LEU A 647 14.33 20.48 25.53
C LEU A 647 15.75 20.28 25.00
N LEU A 648 16.38 21.30 24.40
CA LEU A 648 17.69 21.11 23.77
C LEU A 648 18.78 20.71 24.78
N THR A 649 18.77 21.34 25.95
CA THR A 649 19.71 21.04 27.04
C THR A 649 19.46 19.63 27.60
N ASP A 650 18.20 19.24 27.76
CA ASP A 650 17.88 17.91 28.29
C ASP A 650 18.06 16.80 27.25
N LEU A 651 17.82 17.08 25.97
CA LEU A 651 18.08 16.17 24.87
C LEU A 651 19.58 15.91 24.72
N GLU A 652 20.43 16.93 24.86
CA GLU A 652 21.88 16.75 24.87
C GLU A 652 22.33 15.82 26.02
N LYS A 653 21.77 15.99 27.23
CA LYS A 653 22.03 15.07 28.36
C LYS A 653 21.56 13.65 28.06
N VAL A 654 20.35 13.49 27.50
CA VAL A 654 19.81 12.17 27.12
C VAL A 654 20.71 11.48 26.10
N LEU A 655 21.15 12.21 25.08
CA LEU A 655 22.10 11.69 24.09
C LEU A 655 23.39 11.23 24.78
N GLN A 656 24.00 12.06 25.64
CA GLN A 656 25.22 11.67 26.36
C GLN A 656 25.02 10.43 27.24
N GLN A 657 23.88 10.31 27.92
CA GLN A 657 23.58 9.21 28.84
C GLN A 657 23.34 7.88 28.11
N HIS A 658 22.75 7.93 26.92
CA HIS A 658 22.29 6.74 26.19
C HIS A 658 23.11 6.42 24.94
N THR A 659 24.14 7.21 24.62
CA THR A 659 25.12 6.90 23.57
C THR A 659 25.98 5.73 24.01
N SER A 660 26.07 4.70 23.17
CA SER A 660 27.01 3.61 23.36
C SER A 660 28.29 3.86 22.56
N TYR A 661 29.42 3.41 23.10
CA TYR A 661 30.72 3.55 22.45
C TYR A 661 31.26 2.16 22.15
N GLY A 662 31.52 1.89 20.87
CA GLY A 662 32.09 0.63 20.40
C GLY A 662 33.20 0.86 19.39
N ASP A 663 33.69 -0.23 18.78
CA ASP A 663 34.83 -0.21 17.85
C ASP A 663 34.55 0.62 16.57
N ALA A 664 33.28 0.83 16.23
CA ALA A 664 32.83 1.65 15.11
C ALA A 664 32.57 3.13 15.48
N GLY A 665 32.84 3.53 16.73
CA GLY A 665 32.61 4.89 17.24
C GLY A 665 31.38 5.01 18.16
N ALA A 666 30.91 6.24 18.31
CA ALA A 666 29.73 6.57 19.10
C ALA A 666 28.45 6.20 18.33
N LEU A 667 27.61 5.37 18.92
CA LEU A 667 26.29 5.01 18.41
C LEU A 667 25.25 5.74 19.25
N LEU A 668 24.62 6.74 18.63
CA LEU A 668 23.54 7.49 19.29
C LEU A 668 22.33 6.58 19.54
N PRO A 669 21.56 6.85 20.60
CA PRO A 669 20.33 6.12 20.86
C PRO A 669 19.26 6.48 19.81
N ALA A 670 18.49 5.47 19.41
CA ALA A 670 17.27 5.72 18.66
C ALA A 670 16.25 6.42 19.56
N LEU A 671 15.71 7.58 19.14
CA LEU A 671 14.79 8.36 19.97
C LEU A 671 13.67 9.01 19.16
N HIS A 672 12.56 9.30 19.83
CA HIS A 672 11.43 10.08 19.32
C HIS A 672 11.15 11.27 20.24
N LEU A 673 10.61 12.34 19.67
CA LEU A 673 10.11 13.50 20.41
C LEU A 673 8.61 13.63 20.25
N VAL A 674 7.91 13.94 21.34
CA VAL A 674 6.48 14.27 21.33
C VAL A 674 6.30 15.65 21.94
N ALA A 675 5.82 16.60 21.15
CA ALA A 675 5.64 18.00 21.55
C ALA A 675 4.42 18.61 20.84
N GLY A 676 3.48 19.18 21.59
CA GLY A 676 2.23 19.70 21.04
C GLY A 676 1.50 18.64 20.19
N ARG A 677 1.36 18.91 18.89
CA ARG A 677 0.76 17.99 17.89
C ARG A 677 1.80 17.23 17.05
N LYS A 678 3.08 17.29 17.43
CA LYS A 678 4.19 16.72 16.65
C LYS A 678 4.73 15.46 17.31
N LEU A 679 4.91 14.41 16.50
CA LEU A 679 5.62 13.18 16.82
C LEU A 679 6.79 13.04 15.84
N THR A 680 7.99 13.35 16.31
CA THR A 680 9.19 13.41 15.46
C THR A 680 10.05 12.17 15.67
N ASP A 681 10.34 11.46 14.59
CA ASP A 681 11.27 10.32 14.57
C ASP A 681 12.70 10.83 14.33
N LEU A 682 13.57 10.61 15.31
CA LEU A 682 14.99 10.97 15.24
C LEU A 682 15.90 9.73 15.20
N THR A 683 15.32 8.54 14.96
CA THR A 683 16.03 7.26 15.05
C THR A 683 17.04 7.02 13.94
N SER A 684 16.91 7.69 12.79
CA SER A 684 17.84 7.56 11.66
C SER A 684 19.07 8.47 11.76
N LEU A 685 19.09 9.42 12.71
CA LEU A 685 20.16 10.40 12.83
C LEU A 685 21.35 9.82 13.59
N THR A 686 22.54 9.97 13.02
CA THR A 686 23.78 9.38 13.54
C THR A 686 24.69 10.40 14.24
N ARG A 687 24.33 11.70 14.21
CA ARG A 687 25.14 12.78 14.79
C ARG A 687 24.32 13.70 15.71
N THR A 688 24.94 14.10 16.81
CA THR A 688 24.31 14.93 17.86
C THR A 688 23.85 16.29 17.33
N ASP A 689 24.64 16.93 16.49
CA ASP A 689 24.31 18.24 15.91
C ASP A 689 23.09 18.18 14.99
N GLN A 690 22.93 17.10 14.22
CA GLN A 690 21.74 16.87 13.39
C GLN A 690 20.49 16.66 14.25
N VAL A 691 20.60 15.86 15.32
CA VAL A 691 19.51 15.61 16.27
C VAL A 691 19.05 16.92 16.92
N LEU A 692 20.00 17.74 17.39
CA LEU A 692 19.70 19.03 18.01
C LEU A 692 19.14 20.05 17.01
N ALA A 693 19.62 20.05 15.76
CA ALA A 693 19.11 20.94 14.70
C ALA A 693 17.65 20.64 14.37
N LEU A 694 17.31 19.36 14.16
CA LEU A 694 15.93 18.96 13.87
C LEU A 694 15.02 19.18 15.08
N ALA A 695 15.46 18.82 16.30
CA ALA A 695 14.69 19.09 17.52
C ALA A 695 14.42 20.58 17.74
N ARG A 696 15.38 21.46 17.41
CA ARG A 696 15.20 22.92 17.51
C ARG A 696 14.14 23.43 16.52
N GLU A 697 14.10 22.88 15.32
CA GLU A 697 13.07 23.24 14.35
C GLU A 697 11.68 22.84 14.84
N GLU A 698 11.56 21.67 15.47
CA GLU A 698 10.29 21.22 16.02
C GLU A 698 9.78 22.12 17.15
N LEU A 699 10.71 22.67 17.95
CA LEU A 699 10.43 23.65 19.00
C LEU A 699 9.98 25.02 18.49
N ALA A 700 10.15 25.36 17.21
CA ALA A 700 9.87 26.71 16.71
C ALA A 700 8.43 27.17 16.98
N GLU A 701 7.51 26.23 17.10
CA GLU A 701 6.08 26.46 17.36
C GLU A 701 5.62 25.93 18.73
N VAL A 702 6.53 25.40 19.57
CA VAL A 702 6.19 24.82 20.87
C VAL A 702 6.40 25.86 21.97
N PRO A 703 5.37 26.21 22.76
CA PRO A 703 5.51 27.12 23.89
C PRO A 703 6.58 26.65 24.90
N PRO A 704 7.37 27.56 25.48
CA PRO A 704 8.45 27.18 26.41
C PRO A 704 7.99 26.36 27.62
N GLU A 705 6.77 26.60 28.10
CA GLU A 705 6.15 25.93 29.24
C GLU A 705 5.52 24.58 28.90
N ASP A 706 5.25 24.29 27.64
CA ASP A 706 4.52 23.09 27.24
C ASP A 706 5.35 21.83 27.47
N PRO A 707 4.71 20.72 27.90
CA PRO A 707 5.39 19.46 28.14
C PRO A 707 5.93 18.89 26.83
N VAL A 708 7.17 18.40 26.88
CA VAL A 708 7.81 17.65 25.80
C VAL A 708 8.28 16.31 26.35
N PHE A 709 8.10 15.25 25.56
CA PHE A 709 8.49 13.91 25.93
C PHE A 709 9.56 13.40 24.97
N ILE A 710 10.65 12.87 25.54
CA ILE A 710 11.74 12.22 24.83
C ILE A 710 11.60 10.71 25.09
N LEU A 711 11.31 9.94 24.05
CA LEU A 711 11.22 8.48 24.13
C LEU A 711 12.50 7.88 23.58
N VAL A 712 13.25 7.20 24.43
CA VAL A 712 14.52 6.56 24.08
C VAL A 712 14.27 5.06 23.89
N HIS A 713 14.63 4.55 22.72
CA HIS A 713 14.57 3.13 22.41
C HIS A 713 15.73 2.40 23.10
N PRO A 714 15.55 1.13 23.52
CA PRO A 714 16.66 0.34 24.03
C PRO A 714 17.74 0.15 22.95
N PRO A 715 19.02 -0.02 23.33
CA PRO A 715 20.08 -0.33 22.37
C PRO A 715 19.75 -1.63 21.63
N ALA A 716 19.97 -1.61 20.31
CA ALA A 716 19.68 -2.71 19.39
C ALA A 716 20.62 -3.91 19.57
#